data_AF-A0A8E0IIS7-F1
#
_entry.id   AF-A0A8E0IIS7-F1
#
_cell.length_a   1.000
_cell.length_b   1.000
_cell.length_c   1.000
_cell.angle_alpha   90.00
_cell.angle_beta   90.00
_cell.angle_gamma   90.00
#
_symmetry.space_group_name_H-M   'P 1'
#
loop_
_entity.id
_entity.type
_entity.pdbx_description
1 polymer ?
#
loop_
_entity_poly.entity_id
_entity_poly.type
_entity_poly.pdbx_seq_one_letter_code
_entity_poly.pdbx_strand_id
1 'polypeptide(L)'
;MLNHYWQLIQKNNLFGLRDDTRIGVIRTVKPVLAEGEQLPVWANASRHALVQQVSATMLQLTTPLLDDPSEVVAYLRAGLSRVWAALPENGKLPVFTTGLENNQRIRIVLPEVLFERLYTAENFQGNGPDYVTYRNQIYDLVADGLITQLPLLTYLFAASPAKNGRAFWPAPDQERQLVQKVSDPDHLARTLALDVAVELDPYAASGVTEQMLNFLIDSCWFALSQPAIPLPAAAEVRRHSLAEAQKIAAGDPTAPVASLTAPIDAMAVWLNQVGLTPQRKQAFELMQSRVLKPETTIAGQVAAAYHDISAAQTPLATQAHADLSMEEDLPGFSNLSGNSQALLQAVINGGYQWTLLDREQNILQIASDTQRHVLIDGALTSRTPASAMVVAEHRHAAKKVLAAAGLPVARGAKFTRWPEAKAAFEQSFARKSIVVKPEQRSHGLAVEQFAVPPTAKQFAQAFHAANQDHGVLVEMMGRGTTYHFTVIGRRVVSVLENAAANVVGDGRKSIKELIALKNGKRPNARQLKLDETANRQLKLQSVTMNTVLRRGQQIFLASAAHPQTGGDIYDVTTEIDPSYNQLAVAAADALELPIAAVDIVIDNLYDAYAAEPEGQAIIISVDPIPDLTLPQQPDMGAAHSIAPALLTYLFSEK
;
A
#
# COMPACT_ATOMS: atom_id res chain seq x y z
N MET A 1 45.47 15.25 -2.75
CA MET A 1 45.28 14.80 -4.13
C MET A 1 43.98 14.04 -4.19
N LEU A 2 43.11 14.32 -5.17
CA LEU A 2 41.82 13.62 -5.34
C LEU A 2 42.06 12.14 -5.62
N ASN A 3 41.13 11.29 -5.17
CA ASN A 3 41.13 9.86 -5.46
C ASN A 3 41.19 9.62 -6.97
N HIS A 4 42.00 8.66 -7.41
CA HIS A 4 42.10 8.24 -8.81
C HIS A 4 40.73 7.84 -9.39
N TYR A 5 39.94 7.07 -8.64
CA TYR A 5 38.59 6.68 -9.07
C TYR A 5 37.68 7.89 -9.27
N TRP A 6 37.78 8.89 -8.40
CA TRP A 6 37.01 10.12 -8.53
C TRP A 6 37.40 10.94 -9.76
N GLN A 7 38.69 11.00 -10.10
CA GLN A 7 39.14 11.64 -11.34
C GLN A 7 38.55 10.94 -12.56
N LEU A 8 38.46 9.60 -12.54
CA LEU A 8 37.79 8.83 -13.60
C LEU A 8 36.28 9.09 -13.64
N ILE A 9 35.61 9.19 -12.49
CA ILE A 9 34.19 9.56 -12.41
C ILE A 9 33.94 10.92 -13.05
N GLN A 10 34.75 11.92 -12.73
CA GLN A 10 34.63 13.26 -13.29
C GLN A 10 34.92 13.26 -14.80
N LYS A 11 36.02 12.64 -15.22
CA LYS A 11 36.43 12.59 -16.64
C LYS A 11 35.39 11.90 -17.53
N ASN A 12 34.69 10.89 -17.01
CA ASN A 12 33.71 10.11 -17.76
C ASN A 12 32.25 10.51 -17.45
N ASN A 13 32.02 11.60 -16.72
CA ASN A 13 30.69 12.09 -16.35
C ASN A 13 29.80 11.02 -15.67
N LEU A 14 30.38 10.20 -14.79
CA LEU A 14 29.68 9.07 -14.16
C LEU A 14 28.93 9.45 -12.86
N PHE A 15 28.97 10.71 -12.44
CA PHE A 15 28.37 11.14 -11.18
C PHE A 15 26.84 10.95 -11.15
N GLY A 16 26.16 11.05 -12.30
CA GLY A 16 24.72 10.84 -12.39
C GLY A 16 24.28 9.43 -11.95
N LEU A 17 25.18 8.43 -12.03
CA LEU A 17 24.90 7.07 -11.54
C LEU A 17 24.68 7.03 -10.02
N ARG A 18 24.98 8.10 -9.27
CA ARG A 18 24.62 8.21 -7.85
C ARG A 18 23.14 7.96 -7.62
N ASP A 19 22.29 8.44 -8.51
CA ASP A 19 20.85 8.31 -8.35
C ASP A 19 20.34 6.89 -8.66
N ASP A 20 21.18 6.03 -9.28
CA ASP A 20 20.93 4.60 -9.44
C ASP A 20 21.43 3.75 -8.23
N THR A 21 21.92 4.41 -7.18
CA THR A 21 22.37 3.72 -5.95
C THR A 21 21.15 3.14 -5.25
N ARG A 22 21.11 1.82 -5.10
CA ARG A 22 19.98 1.15 -4.44
C ARG A 22 20.23 1.03 -2.94
N ILE A 23 19.18 1.19 -2.16
CA ILE A 23 19.19 1.14 -0.70
C ILE A 23 18.05 0.28 -0.18
N GLY A 24 18.26 -0.35 0.96
CA GLY A 24 17.23 -1.09 1.69
C GLY A 24 17.53 -1.09 3.18
N VAL A 25 16.55 -1.50 3.98
CA VAL A 25 16.67 -1.58 5.43
C VAL A 25 16.43 -3.01 5.90
N ILE A 26 17.31 -3.47 6.77
CA ILE A 26 17.16 -4.71 7.53
C ILE A 26 17.00 -4.30 8.99
N ARG A 27 15.81 -4.51 9.56
CA ARG A 27 15.47 -4.11 10.93
C ARG A 27 15.06 -5.33 11.75
N THR A 28 15.75 -5.57 12.86
CA THR A 28 15.31 -6.57 13.85
C THR A 28 14.42 -5.88 14.87
N VAL A 29 13.33 -6.55 15.25
CA VAL A 29 12.35 -6.04 16.22
C VAL A 29 11.98 -7.16 17.19
N LYS A 30 12.12 -6.88 18.48
CA LYS A 30 11.60 -7.68 19.58
C LYS A 30 10.46 -6.91 20.26
N PRO A 31 9.20 -7.26 19.97
CA PRO A 31 8.07 -6.64 20.65
C PRO A 31 8.10 -6.88 22.16
N VAL A 32 7.63 -5.90 22.91
CA VAL A 32 7.39 -5.97 24.35
C VAL A 32 5.97 -6.48 24.55
N LEU A 33 5.82 -7.64 25.17
CA LEU A 33 4.53 -8.30 25.41
C LEU A 33 4.25 -8.40 26.91
N ALA A 34 2.98 -8.57 27.30
CA ALA A 34 2.64 -8.85 28.68
C ALA A 34 3.11 -10.25 29.10
N GLU A 35 3.23 -10.48 30.41
CA GLU A 35 3.65 -11.78 30.93
C GLU A 35 2.68 -12.90 30.48
N GLY A 36 3.24 -13.96 29.88
CA GLY A 36 2.47 -15.09 29.36
C GLY A 36 1.96 -14.92 27.92
N GLU A 37 2.02 -13.71 27.34
CA GLU A 37 1.70 -13.50 25.93
C GLU A 37 2.86 -13.96 25.03
N GLN A 38 2.50 -14.39 23.81
CA GLN A 38 3.45 -14.83 22.79
C GLN A 38 3.18 -14.09 21.48
N LEU A 39 4.21 -13.96 20.66
CA LEU A 39 4.01 -13.46 19.31
C LEU A 39 3.14 -14.44 18.52
N PRO A 40 2.21 -13.93 17.69
CA PRO A 40 1.52 -14.79 16.75
C PRO A 40 2.53 -15.44 15.79
N VAL A 41 2.20 -16.65 15.34
CA VAL A 41 2.99 -17.31 14.29
C VAL A 41 2.88 -16.50 13.02
N TRP A 42 4.03 -16.09 12.46
CA TRP A 42 4.07 -15.36 11.20
C TRP A 42 4.10 -16.32 10.02
N ALA A 43 3.30 -16.04 8.99
CA ALA A 43 3.38 -16.79 7.75
C ALA A 43 4.70 -16.47 7.02
N ASN A 44 5.26 -17.46 6.32
CA ASN A 44 6.53 -17.32 5.61
C ASN A 44 6.44 -18.02 4.25
N ALA A 45 5.57 -17.53 3.37
CA ALA A 45 5.38 -18.07 2.03
C ALA A 45 6.56 -17.79 1.09
N SER A 46 7.43 -16.83 1.44
CA SER A 46 8.69 -16.56 0.76
C SER A 46 9.81 -16.21 1.73
N ARG A 47 11.02 -16.69 1.43
CA ARG A 47 12.24 -16.26 2.14
C ARG A 47 12.57 -14.77 1.95
N HIS A 48 11.91 -14.09 1.01
CA HIS A 48 12.06 -12.66 0.73
C HIS A 48 10.85 -11.84 1.18
N ALA A 49 10.03 -12.39 2.09
CA ALA A 49 8.92 -11.66 2.67
C ALA A 49 9.40 -10.39 3.39
N LEU A 50 8.60 -9.34 3.34
CA LEU A 50 8.91 -8.06 3.99
C LEU A 50 9.08 -8.21 5.51
N VAL A 51 8.29 -9.09 6.15
CA VAL A 51 8.34 -9.37 7.58
C VAL A 51 8.52 -10.87 7.78
N GLN A 52 9.53 -11.25 8.55
CA GLN A 52 9.86 -12.64 8.83
C GLN A 52 10.02 -12.86 10.32
N GLN A 53 9.58 -14.02 10.80
CA GLN A 53 9.83 -14.45 12.17
C GLN A 53 11.19 -15.15 12.25
N VAL A 54 12.15 -14.51 12.92
CA VAL A 54 13.53 -15.02 13.06
C VAL A 54 13.74 -15.79 14.36
N SER A 55 12.86 -15.63 15.34
CA SER A 55 12.78 -16.47 16.55
C SER A 55 11.36 -16.42 17.16
N ALA A 56 11.13 -17.17 18.23
CA ALA A 56 9.86 -17.14 18.97
C ALA A 56 9.47 -15.74 19.48
N THR A 57 10.44 -14.83 19.66
CA THR A 57 10.22 -13.49 20.24
C THR A 57 10.68 -12.35 19.33
N MET A 58 11.22 -12.64 18.14
CA MET A 58 11.79 -11.60 17.27
C MET A 58 11.31 -11.74 15.84
N LEU A 59 11.05 -10.59 15.24
CA LEU A 59 10.75 -10.40 13.84
C LEU A 59 11.90 -9.65 13.17
N GLN A 60 12.06 -9.85 11.87
CA GLN A 60 12.96 -9.08 11.02
C GLN A 60 12.16 -8.51 9.86
N LEU A 61 12.33 -7.22 9.63
CA LEU A 61 11.82 -6.54 8.45
C LEU A 61 12.96 -6.34 7.47
N THR A 62 12.76 -6.75 6.22
CA THR A 62 13.73 -6.59 5.14
C THR A 62 13.05 -5.93 3.95
N THR A 63 13.37 -4.67 3.67
CA THR A 63 12.84 -4.00 2.49
C THR A 63 13.55 -4.49 1.22
N PRO A 64 12.91 -4.40 0.04
CA PRO A 64 13.64 -4.50 -1.21
C PRO A 64 14.73 -3.42 -1.33
N LEU A 65 15.70 -3.67 -2.20
CA LEU A 65 16.71 -2.69 -2.60
C LEU A 65 16.14 -1.79 -3.69
N LEU A 66 15.87 -0.53 -3.37
CA LEU A 66 15.24 0.46 -4.25
C LEU A 66 16.16 1.68 -4.43
N ASP A 67 16.07 2.35 -5.57
CA ASP A 67 16.78 3.60 -5.86
C ASP A 67 16.08 4.85 -5.28
N ASP A 68 14.79 4.75 -4.93
CA ASP A 68 14.03 5.79 -4.25
C ASP A 68 13.96 5.56 -2.71
N PRO A 69 14.62 6.40 -1.90
CA PRO A 69 14.57 6.28 -0.44
C PRO A 69 13.18 6.49 0.18
N SER A 70 12.30 7.26 -0.48
CA SER A 70 10.93 7.47 0.00
C SER A 70 10.12 6.18 -0.08
N GLU A 71 10.34 5.36 -1.11
CA GLU A 71 9.71 4.05 -1.23
C GLU A 71 10.22 3.09 -0.17
N VAL A 72 11.53 3.08 0.13
CA VAL A 72 12.08 2.24 1.21
C VAL A 72 11.40 2.55 2.56
N VAL A 73 11.20 3.83 2.86
CA VAL A 73 10.45 4.25 4.05
C VAL A 73 9.01 3.77 3.99
N ALA A 74 8.34 3.83 2.83
CA ALA A 74 6.98 3.31 2.67
C ALA A 74 6.89 1.80 2.98
N TYR A 75 7.82 0.98 2.47
CA TYR A 75 7.86 -0.46 2.80
C TYR A 75 8.04 -0.70 4.31
N LEU A 76 8.94 0.03 4.97
CA LEU A 76 9.11 -0.07 6.43
C LEU A 76 7.82 0.28 7.18
N ARG A 77 7.14 1.36 6.80
CA ARG A 77 5.88 1.79 7.42
C ARG A 77 4.81 0.71 7.26
N ALA A 78 4.64 0.16 6.07
CA ALA A 78 3.69 -0.92 5.83
C ALA A 78 4.02 -2.15 6.69
N GLY A 79 5.27 -2.60 6.72
CA GLY A 79 5.69 -3.75 7.52
C GLY A 79 5.51 -3.54 9.02
N LEU A 80 5.87 -2.38 9.56
CA LEU A 80 5.73 -2.06 10.98
C LEU A 80 4.28 -1.87 11.41
N SER A 81 3.45 -1.25 10.56
CA SER A 81 1.99 -1.22 10.74
C SER A 81 1.43 -2.63 10.89
N ARG A 82 2.00 -3.61 10.16
CA ARG A 82 1.56 -5.00 10.26
C ARG A 82 2.01 -5.73 11.47
N VAL A 83 3.26 -5.54 11.85
CA VAL A 83 3.75 -6.02 13.13
C VAL A 83 2.84 -5.48 14.24
N TRP A 84 2.47 -4.19 14.17
CA TRP A 84 1.60 -3.58 15.16
C TRP A 84 0.24 -4.21 15.30
N ALA A 85 -0.51 -4.26 14.20
CA ALA A 85 -1.87 -4.77 14.23
C ALA A 85 -1.97 -6.29 14.48
N ALA A 86 -0.83 -6.99 14.52
CA ALA A 86 -0.76 -8.39 14.90
C ALA A 86 -0.37 -8.61 16.38
N LEU A 87 0.07 -7.57 17.10
CA LEU A 87 0.39 -7.72 18.51
C LEU A 87 -0.89 -7.90 19.36
N PRO A 88 -0.78 -8.58 20.51
CA PRO A 88 -1.81 -8.55 21.55
C PRO A 88 -2.15 -7.12 21.99
N GLU A 89 -3.31 -6.94 22.65
CA GLU A 89 -3.89 -5.63 23.01
C GLU A 89 -2.90 -4.69 23.75
N ASN A 90 -1.98 -5.23 24.55
CA ASN A 90 -1.00 -4.46 25.32
C ASN A 90 0.43 -4.50 24.74
N GLY A 91 0.62 -5.12 23.57
CA GLY A 91 1.91 -5.26 22.92
C GLY A 91 2.48 -3.92 22.46
N LYS A 92 3.80 -3.75 22.63
CA LYS A 92 4.55 -2.54 22.24
C LYS A 92 5.79 -2.89 21.40
N LEU A 93 6.30 -1.94 20.64
CA LEU A 93 7.48 -2.00 19.80
C LEU A 93 8.42 -0.94 20.37
N PRO A 94 9.66 -1.34 20.63
CA PRO A 94 10.72 -0.39 20.93
C PRO A 94 10.93 0.59 19.77
N VAL A 95 11.08 1.87 20.10
CA VAL A 95 11.41 2.94 19.14
C VAL A 95 12.88 3.33 19.23
N PHE A 96 13.60 2.79 20.22
CA PHE A 96 15.04 2.94 20.39
C PHE A 96 15.78 1.63 20.10
N THR A 97 17.02 1.77 19.66
CA THR A 97 17.94 0.64 19.49
C THR A 97 18.26 0.00 20.83
N THR A 98 18.16 -1.32 20.93
CA THR A 98 18.55 -2.10 22.12
C THR A 98 19.27 -3.38 21.71
N GLY A 99 20.61 -3.32 21.73
CA GLY A 99 21.48 -4.45 21.42
C GLY A 99 21.19 -5.08 20.05
N LEU A 100 21.15 -6.41 20.01
CA LEU A 100 20.80 -7.17 18.80
C LEU A 100 19.29 -7.37 18.61
N GLU A 101 18.50 -7.09 19.65
CA GLU A 101 17.07 -7.39 19.70
C GLU A 101 16.24 -6.35 18.96
N ASN A 102 16.65 -5.08 19.04
CA ASN A 102 16.04 -3.99 18.26
C ASN A 102 17.15 -3.15 17.64
N ASN A 103 17.38 -3.31 16.34
CA ASN A 103 18.39 -2.58 15.61
C ASN A 103 18.03 -2.50 14.13
N GLN A 104 18.82 -1.73 13.39
CA GLN A 104 18.70 -1.69 11.95
C GLN A 104 20.05 -1.52 11.26
N ARG A 105 20.09 -1.99 10.01
CA ARG A 105 21.17 -1.78 9.06
C ARG A 105 20.61 -1.25 7.77
N ILE A 106 21.31 -0.28 7.21
CA ILE A 106 21.02 0.28 5.90
C ILE A 106 21.94 -0.40 4.91
N ARG A 107 21.36 -1.20 4.01
CA ARG A 107 22.08 -1.88 2.95
C ARG A 107 22.14 -0.99 1.73
N ILE A 108 23.34 -0.68 1.27
CA ILE A 108 23.59 0.21 0.13
C ILE A 108 24.32 -0.58 -0.96
N VAL A 109 23.79 -0.54 -2.17
CA VAL A 109 24.38 -1.17 -3.37
C VAL A 109 24.70 -0.09 -4.37
N LEU A 110 26.00 0.09 -4.64
CA LEU A 110 26.44 0.98 -5.69
C LEU A 110 26.09 0.39 -7.07
N PRO A 111 25.80 1.21 -8.08
CA PRO A 111 25.37 0.73 -9.40
C PRO A 111 26.45 -0.11 -10.08
N GLU A 112 26.10 -1.29 -10.61
CA GLU A 112 27.08 -2.15 -11.28
C GLU A 112 27.74 -1.45 -12.49
N VAL A 113 26.94 -0.63 -13.19
CA VAL A 113 27.38 0.20 -14.33
C VAL A 113 28.53 1.13 -13.93
N LEU A 114 28.58 1.62 -12.69
CA LEU A 114 29.70 2.45 -12.21
C LEU A 114 31.02 1.66 -12.31
N PHE A 115 31.02 0.42 -11.79
CA PHE A 115 32.22 -0.41 -11.77
C PHE A 115 32.65 -0.84 -13.18
N GLU A 116 31.70 -1.22 -14.04
CA GLU A 116 31.98 -1.56 -15.44
C GLU A 116 32.64 -0.39 -16.19
N ARG A 117 32.10 0.83 -16.01
CA ARG A 117 32.61 2.04 -16.66
C ARG A 117 33.99 2.41 -16.13
N LEU A 118 34.20 2.33 -14.82
CA LEU A 118 35.51 2.58 -14.21
C LEU A 118 36.55 1.56 -14.66
N TYR A 119 36.23 0.27 -14.61
CA TYR A 119 37.14 -0.80 -15.05
C TYR A 119 37.56 -0.64 -16.51
N THR A 120 36.62 -0.23 -17.37
CA THR A 120 36.90 0.05 -18.78
C THR A 120 37.76 1.30 -18.95
N ALA A 121 37.47 2.36 -18.18
CA ALA A 121 38.19 3.64 -18.26
C ALA A 121 39.64 3.56 -17.77
N GLU A 122 39.93 2.66 -16.83
CA GLU A 122 41.29 2.36 -16.37
C GLU A 122 42.19 1.85 -17.49
N ASN A 123 41.61 1.11 -18.45
CA ASN A 123 42.32 0.56 -19.60
C ASN A 123 43.66 -0.10 -19.20
N PHE A 124 43.58 -1.14 -18.37
CA PHE A 124 44.74 -1.79 -17.75
C PHE A 124 45.77 -2.41 -18.73
N GLN A 125 45.52 -2.37 -20.05
CA GLN A 125 46.37 -2.98 -21.08
C GLN A 125 46.76 -4.44 -20.79
N GLY A 126 45.89 -5.18 -20.08
CA GLY A 126 46.12 -6.58 -19.68
C GLY A 126 46.88 -6.79 -18.37
N ASN A 127 47.34 -5.73 -17.68
CA ASN A 127 48.13 -5.82 -16.44
C ASN A 127 47.35 -5.46 -15.16
N GLY A 128 46.02 -5.47 -15.22
CA GLY A 128 45.13 -5.09 -14.12
C GLY A 128 44.64 -6.29 -13.31
N PRO A 129 44.04 -6.05 -12.13
CA PRO A 129 43.30 -7.09 -11.42
C PRO A 129 42.11 -7.59 -12.25
N ASP A 130 41.60 -8.78 -11.91
CA ASP A 130 40.31 -9.22 -12.44
C ASP A 130 39.18 -8.29 -11.96
N TYR A 131 38.07 -8.29 -12.69
CA TYR A 131 36.94 -7.38 -12.44
C TYR A 131 36.38 -7.50 -11.01
N VAL A 132 36.29 -8.71 -10.46
CA VAL A 132 35.73 -8.93 -9.13
C VAL A 132 36.65 -8.36 -8.06
N THR A 133 37.96 -8.59 -8.21
CA THR A 133 38.98 -7.98 -7.34
C THR A 133 38.95 -6.46 -7.42
N TYR A 134 38.86 -5.88 -8.62
CA TYR A 134 38.75 -4.44 -8.81
C TYR A 134 37.50 -3.85 -8.14
N ARG A 135 36.33 -4.45 -8.36
CA ARG A 135 35.07 -4.04 -7.73
C ARG A 135 35.18 -4.11 -6.21
N ASN A 136 35.74 -5.18 -5.67
CA ASN A 136 35.99 -5.35 -4.24
C ASN A 136 36.85 -4.22 -3.66
N GLN A 137 37.91 -3.80 -4.36
CA GLN A 137 38.79 -2.71 -3.92
C GLN A 137 38.04 -1.38 -3.80
N ILE A 138 37.13 -1.09 -4.73
CA ILE A 138 36.31 0.14 -4.65
C ILE A 138 35.35 0.07 -3.45
N TYR A 139 34.70 -1.07 -3.22
CA TYR A 139 33.87 -1.26 -2.03
C TYR A 139 34.66 -1.11 -0.72
N ASP A 140 35.88 -1.66 -0.66
CA ASP A 140 36.75 -1.51 0.51
C ASP A 140 37.15 -0.05 0.74
N LEU A 141 37.43 0.70 -0.34
CA LEU A 141 37.70 2.13 -0.27
C LEU A 141 36.49 2.92 0.27
N VAL A 142 35.29 2.63 -0.22
CA VAL A 142 34.08 3.32 0.25
C VAL A 142 33.79 2.94 1.70
N ALA A 143 33.98 1.67 2.09
CA ALA A 143 33.81 1.23 3.47
C ALA A 143 34.78 1.96 4.43
N ASP A 144 36.07 2.04 4.07
CA ASP A 144 37.07 2.76 4.87
C ASP A 144 36.78 4.27 4.91
N GLY A 145 36.31 4.87 3.81
CA GLY A 145 35.90 6.27 3.77
C GLY A 145 34.58 6.57 4.51
N LEU A 146 33.70 5.59 4.73
CA LEU A 146 32.56 5.72 5.64
C LEU A 146 32.99 5.59 7.09
N ILE A 147 33.98 4.74 7.38
CA ILE A 147 34.56 4.61 8.72
C ILE A 147 35.22 5.92 9.16
N THR A 148 35.88 6.67 8.27
CA THR A 148 36.41 8.00 8.62
C THR A 148 35.31 9.01 8.93
N GLN A 149 34.14 8.85 8.33
CA GLN A 149 32.95 9.67 8.58
C GLN A 149 32.16 9.21 9.82
N LEU A 150 32.53 8.09 10.47
CA LEU A 150 31.80 7.54 11.60
C LEU A 150 31.57 8.53 12.75
N PRO A 151 32.51 9.42 13.14
CA PRO A 151 32.25 10.47 14.13
C PRO A 151 31.08 11.38 13.76
N LEU A 152 31.00 11.81 12.49
CA LEU A 152 29.92 12.63 11.96
C LEU A 152 28.60 11.85 11.93
N LEU A 153 28.60 10.64 11.39
CA LEU A 153 27.41 9.80 11.31
C LEU A 153 26.85 9.48 12.72
N THR A 154 27.74 9.25 13.69
CA THR A 154 27.40 9.07 15.11
C THR A 154 26.68 10.26 15.66
N TYR A 155 27.23 11.45 15.47
CA TYR A 155 26.61 12.69 15.94
C TYR A 155 25.24 12.96 15.28
N LEU A 156 25.10 12.65 13.99
CA LEU A 156 23.88 12.91 13.22
C LEU A 156 22.74 11.94 13.51
N PHE A 157 23.06 10.66 13.77
CA PHE A 157 22.08 9.57 13.81
C PHE A 157 21.95 8.86 15.16
N ALA A 158 22.79 9.18 16.15
CA ALA A 158 22.56 8.69 17.50
C ALA A 158 21.24 9.26 18.06
N ALA A 159 20.46 8.38 18.67
CA ALA A 159 19.13 8.67 19.19
C ALA A 159 18.98 8.33 20.69
N SER A 160 19.81 7.44 21.22
CA SER A 160 19.58 6.78 22.51
C SER A 160 20.50 7.32 23.62
N PRO A 161 20.17 8.44 24.30
CA PRO A 161 20.92 8.88 25.47
C PRO A 161 20.69 7.88 26.63
N ALA A 162 21.73 7.16 27.03
CA ALA A 162 21.77 6.27 28.18
C ALA A 162 21.54 7.01 29.51
N LYS A 163 21.38 6.24 30.60
CA LYS A 163 21.34 6.76 31.98
C LYS A 163 22.51 7.72 32.22
N ASN A 164 22.19 8.94 32.68
CA ASN A 164 23.11 10.08 32.83
C ASN A 164 23.45 10.84 31.52
N GLY A 165 22.67 10.69 30.45
CA GLY A 165 22.72 11.55 29.25
C GLY A 165 23.81 11.21 28.22
N ARG A 166 24.16 9.93 28.02
CA ARG A 166 25.26 9.50 27.11
C ARG A 166 24.77 8.59 25.98
N ALA A 167 24.95 8.91 24.71
CA ALA A 167 24.54 8.04 23.60
C ALA A 167 25.24 6.66 23.59
N PHE A 168 24.51 5.62 23.16
CA PHE A 168 24.93 4.22 23.22
C PHE A 168 25.63 3.71 21.93
N TRP A 169 25.47 4.39 20.80
CA TRP A 169 26.04 3.98 19.51
C TRP A 169 27.26 4.82 19.11
N PRO A 170 28.37 4.21 18.65
CA PRO A 170 28.59 2.77 18.53
C PRO A 170 29.02 2.10 19.85
N ALA A 171 28.46 0.93 20.16
CA ALA A 171 28.85 0.17 21.34
C ALA A 171 30.26 -0.46 21.18
N PRO A 172 31.03 -0.67 22.26
CA PRO A 172 32.41 -1.18 22.18
C PRO A 172 32.57 -2.53 21.46
N ASP A 173 31.55 -3.38 21.47
CA ASP A 173 31.50 -4.69 20.82
C ASP A 173 31.13 -4.62 19.32
N GLN A 174 30.72 -3.45 18.82
CA GLN A 174 30.23 -3.27 17.45
C GLN A 174 31.31 -2.88 16.42
N GLU A 175 32.58 -2.76 16.80
CA GLU A 175 33.69 -2.27 15.94
C GLU A 175 33.70 -2.88 14.53
N ARG A 176 33.41 -4.17 14.40
CA ARG A 176 33.43 -4.88 13.10
C ARG A 176 32.13 -4.80 12.31
N GLN A 177 31.06 -4.22 12.86
CA GLN A 177 29.69 -4.32 12.35
C GLN A 177 29.07 -2.99 11.90
N LEU A 178 29.75 -1.86 12.09
CA LEU A 178 29.21 -0.53 11.79
C LEU A 178 29.14 -0.23 10.30
N VAL A 179 30.17 -0.62 9.56
CA VAL A 179 30.21 -0.59 8.09
C VAL A 179 30.79 -1.92 7.64
N GLN A 180 30.00 -2.71 6.93
CA GLN A 180 30.41 -4.02 6.46
C GLN A 180 30.20 -4.14 4.96
N LYS A 181 31.26 -4.53 4.25
CA LYS A 181 31.10 -5.11 2.92
C LYS A 181 30.48 -6.50 3.08
N VAL A 182 29.30 -6.70 2.51
CA VAL A 182 28.59 -7.97 2.52
C VAL A 182 28.37 -8.47 1.10
N SER A 183 28.23 -9.78 0.95
CA SER A 183 27.70 -10.37 -0.28
C SER A 183 26.20 -10.54 -0.13
N ASP A 184 25.46 -10.25 -1.19
CA ASP A 184 24.02 -10.52 -1.25
C ASP A 184 23.77 -12.02 -0.98
N PRO A 185 23.04 -12.37 0.09
CA PRO A 185 22.83 -13.76 0.50
C PRO A 185 22.00 -14.57 -0.51
N ASP A 186 21.23 -13.93 -1.38
CA ASP A 186 20.39 -14.60 -2.39
C ASP A 186 21.04 -14.62 -3.78
N HIS A 187 22.02 -13.75 -4.01
CA HIS A 187 22.84 -13.70 -5.20
C HIS A 187 24.32 -13.99 -4.89
N LEU A 188 24.55 -14.99 -4.03
CA LEU A 188 25.87 -15.47 -3.59
C LEU A 188 26.86 -15.45 -4.78
N ALA A 189 27.86 -14.57 -4.65
CA ALA A 189 28.95 -14.24 -5.58
C ALA A 189 28.75 -13.12 -6.63
N ARG A 190 27.56 -12.51 -6.79
CA ARG A 190 27.33 -11.51 -7.88
C ARG A 190 27.11 -10.07 -7.41
N THR A 191 26.47 -9.82 -6.28
CA THR A 191 26.21 -8.45 -5.80
C THR A 191 26.91 -8.21 -4.47
N LEU A 192 27.73 -7.16 -4.41
CA LEU A 192 28.31 -6.65 -3.16
C LEU A 192 27.44 -5.52 -2.63
N ALA A 193 27.39 -5.38 -1.31
CA ALA A 193 26.70 -4.27 -0.66
C ALA A 193 27.51 -3.76 0.53
N LEU A 194 27.13 -2.57 1.01
CA LEU A 194 27.59 -1.99 2.27
C LEU A 194 26.43 -1.99 3.26
N ASP A 195 26.57 -2.72 4.36
CA ASP A 195 25.66 -2.61 5.49
C ASP A 195 26.19 -1.54 6.45
N VAL A 196 25.44 -0.47 6.65
CA VAL A 196 25.72 0.62 7.59
C VAL A 196 24.76 0.52 8.76
N ALA A 197 25.27 0.27 9.96
CA ALA A 197 24.46 0.28 11.17
C ALA A 197 24.10 1.73 11.53
N VAL A 198 22.83 1.97 11.87
CA VAL A 198 22.33 3.26 12.36
C VAL A 198 21.33 3.03 13.47
N GLU A 199 21.23 3.94 14.43
CA GLU A 199 20.17 3.83 15.44
C GLU A 199 18.79 4.12 14.84
N LEU A 200 17.76 3.61 15.52
CA LEU A 200 16.37 3.96 15.24
C LEU A 200 16.13 5.43 15.60
N ASP A 201 15.62 6.22 14.65
CA ASP A 201 15.07 7.55 14.93
C ASP A 201 13.68 7.39 15.58
N PRO A 202 13.51 7.70 16.87
CA PRO A 202 12.27 7.47 17.59
C PRO A 202 11.18 8.48 17.23
N TYR A 203 11.52 9.56 16.50
CA TYR A 203 10.55 10.54 15.99
C TYR A 203 10.01 10.15 14.62
N ALA A 204 10.65 9.20 13.93
CA ALA A 204 10.14 8.62 12.69
C ALA A 204 9.49 7.27 12.99
N ALA A 205 8.21 7.09 12.67
CA ALA A 205 7.54 5.81 12.95
C ALA A 205 8.20 4.61 12.23
N SER A 206 8.86 4.87 11.08
CA SER A 206 9.70 3.91 10.35
C SER A 206 11.04 3.57 11.04
N GLY A 207 11.51 4.40 11.97
CA GLY A 207 12.85 4.34 12.56
C GLY A 207 13.96 4.95 11.70
N VAL A 208 13.64 5.43 10.49
CA VAL A 208 14.53 6.16 9.58
C VAL A 208 13.73 7.15 8.73
N THR A 209 14.37 8.20 8.25
CA THR A 209 13.78 9.17 7.33
C THR A 209 14.41 9.12 5.94
N GLU A 210 13.70 9.63 4.93
CA GLU A 210 14.23 9.83 3.58
C GLU A 210 15.53 10.66 3.60
N GLN A 211 15.62 11.67 4.47
CA GLN A 211 16.79 12.52 4.60
C GLN A 211 18.01 11.74 5.12
N MET A 212 17.83 10.82 6.07
CA MET A 212 18.90 9.96 6.57
C MET A 212 19.44 9.06 5.45
N LEU A 213 18.53 8.44 4.69
CA LEU A 213 18.88 7.53 3.59
C LEU A 213 19.61 8.27 2.45
N ASN A 214 19.10 9.43 2.03
CA ASN A 214 19.76 10.28 1.03
C ASN A 214 21.16 10.71 1.47
N PHE A 215 21.30 11.14 2.74
CA PHE A 215 22.59 11.54 3.28
C PHE A 215 23.59 10.37 3.29
N LEU A 216 23.17 9.16 3.64
CA LEU A 216 24.03 7.96 3.59
C LEU A 216 24.49 7.62 2.16
N ILE A 217 23.62 7.79 1.15
CA ILE A 217 24.01 7.65 -0.26
C ILE A 217 25.09 8.68 -0.59
N ASP A 218 24.86 9.95 -0.24
CA ASP A 218 25.83 11.02 -0.48
C ASP A 218 27.15 10.79 0.29
N SER A 219 27.12 10.24 1.50
CA SER A 219 28.31 9.86 2.27
C SER A 219 29.13 8.76 1.60
N CYS A 220 28.50 7.80 0.91
CA CYS A 220 29.20 6.77 0.14
C CYS A 220 29.94 7.38 -1.05
N TRP A 221 29.28 8.28 -1.77
CA TRP A 221 29.87 8.95 -2.94
C TRP A 221 30.91 10.00 -2.54
N PHE A 222 30.72 10.65 -1.39
CA PHE A 222 31.73 11.51 -0.79
C PHE A 222 32.97 10.70 -0.37
N ALA A 223 32.79 9.54 0.25
CA ALA A 223 33.90 8.62 0.57
C ALA A 223 34.70 8.24 -0.69
N LEU A 224 34.01 7.99 -1.81
CA LEU A 224 34.65 7.69 -3.09
C LEU A 224 35.43 8.90 -3.66
N SER A 225 35.03 10.13 -3.34
CA SER A 225 35.74 11.35 -3.75
C SER A 225 36.96 11.68 -2.89
N GLN A 226 37.01 11.15 -1.65
CA GLN A 226 38.11 11.40 -0.72
C GLN A 226 39.37 10.58 -1.03
N PRO A 227 40.57 11.10 -0.68
CA PRO A 227 41.82 10.36 -0.86
C PRO A 227 41.77 8.98 -0.19
N ALA A 228 42.22 7.95 -0.91
CA ALA A 228 42.28 6.59 -0.39
C ALA A 228 43.19 6.50 0.84
N ILE A 229 42.76 5.74 1.86
CA ILE A 229 43.59 5.47 3.03
C ILE A 229 44.66 4.43 2.65
N PRO A 230 45.96 4.71 2.86
CA PRO A 230 47.00 3.71 2.61
C PRO A 230 46.79 2.47 3.49
N LEU A 231 46.93 1.26 2.90
CA LEU A 231 46.74 -0.02 3.61
C LEU A 231 47.46 -0.11 4.97
N PRO A 232 48.71 0.35 5.14
CA PRO A 232 49.39 0.29 6.44
C PRO A 232 48.74 1.16 7.53
N ALA A 233 48.03 2.23 7.13
CA ALA A 233 47.38 3.18 8.04
C ALA A 233 45.91 2.84 8.31
N ALA A 234 45.26 2.01 7.47
CA ALA A 234 43.82 1.74 7.53
C ALA A 234 43.35 1.25 8.91
N ALA A 235 44.09 0.34 9.55
CA ALA A 235 43.75 -0.19 10.87
C ALA A 235 43.90 0.86 12.00
N GLU A 236 44.82 1.80 11.87
CA GLU A 236 44.99 2.89 12.83
C GLU A 236 43.90 3.96 12.66
N VAL A 237 43.63 4.37 11.42
CA VAL A 237 42.56 5.31 11.10
C VAL A 237 41.21 4.78 11.58
N ARG A 238 40.91 3.51 11.33
CA ARG A 238 39.68 2.86 11.82
C ARG A 238 39.55 2.93 13.34
N ARG A 239 40.60 2.58 14.08
CA ARG A 239 40.61 2.65 15.55
C ARG A 239 40.42 4.08 16.04
N HIS A 240 41.09 5.04 15.42
CA HIS A 240 40.96 6.46 15.78
C HIS A 240 39.53 6.97 15.54
N SER A 241 38.97 6.75 14.36
CA SER A 241 37.61 7.18 14.02
C SER A 241 36.55 6.53 14.91
N LEU A 242 36.72 5.25 15.27
CA LEU A 242 35.84 4.59 16.22
C LEU A 242 35.96 5.20 17.63
N ALA A 243 37.18 5.44 18.11
CA ALA A 243 37.39 6.05 19.42
C ALA A 243 36.80 7.47 19.49
N GLU A 244 36.92 8.26 18.43
CA GLU A 244 36.29 9.58 18.33
C GLU A 244 34.77 9.48 18.31
N ALA A 245 34.20 8.55 17.53
CA ALA A 245 32.77 8.29 17.52
C ALA A 245 32.24 7.89 18.91
N GLN A 246 32.93 6.99 19.62
CA GLN A 246 32.59 6.60 20.99
C GLN A 246 32.69 7.76 21.98
N LYS A 247 33.68 8.65 21.80
CA LYS A 247 33.82 9.85 22.61
C LYS A 247 32.65 10.82 22.39
N ILE A 248 32.24 11.01 21.14
CA ILE A 248 31.07 11.81 20.79
C ILE A 248 29.81 11.19 21.40
N ALA A 249 29.63 9.88 21.24
CA ALA A 249 28.50 9.16 21.79
C ALA A 249 28.44 9.32 23.32
N ALA A 250 29.57 9.19 24.01
CA ALA A 250 29.65 9.37 25.46
C ALA A 250 29.52 10.83 25.94
N GLY A 251 29.49 11.81 25.05
CA GLY A 251 29.38 13.24 25.34
C GLY A 251 27.95 13.70 25.62
N ASP A 252 27.82 14.99 25.95
CA ASP A 252 26.52 15.66 26.10
C ASP A 252 25.90 15.90 24.71
N PRO A 253 24.73 15.32 24.38
CA PRO A 253 24.11 15.44 23.07
C PRO A 253 23.58 16.86 22.76
N THR A 254 23.53 17.74 23.77
CA THR A 254 23.15 19.15 23.61
C THR A 254 24.36 20.07 23.43
N ALA A 255 25.58 19.54 23.52
CA ALA A 255 26.81 20.31 23.36
C ALA A 255 27.34 20.22 21.91
N PRO A 256 27.90 21.33 21.38
CA PRO A 256 28.48 21.32 20.04
C PRO A 256 29.81 20.55 20.01
N VAL A 257 30.05 19.83 18.91
CA VAL A 257 31.30 19.12 18.64
C VAL A 257 32.07 19.84 17.53
N ALA A 258 32.94 20.76 17.91
CA ALA A 258 33.65 21.64 16.97
C ALA A 258 34.46 20.90 15.89
N SER A 259 34.94 19.68 16.15
CA SER A 259 35.66 18.88 15.15
C SER A 259 34.79 18.46 13.96
N LEU A 260 33.46 18.51 14.07
CA LEU A 260 32.54 18.09 13.02
C LEU A 260 32.20 19.17 11.99
N THR A 261 32.54 20.44 12.25
CA THR A 261 32.31 21.54 11.31
C THR A 261 33.13 21.38 10.02
N ALA A 262 34.41 21.02 10.14
CA ALA A 262 35.26 20.85 8.94
C ALA A 262 34.79 19.69 8.03
N PRO A 263 34.44 18.50 8.55
CA PRO A 263 33.85 17.43 7.74
C PRO A 263 32.57 17.83 7.00
N ILE A 264 31.62 18.48 7.68
CA ILE A 264 30.34 18.85 7.04
C ILE A 264 30.54 19.96 5.99
N ASP A 265 31.46 20.90 6.22
CA ASP A 265 31.82 21.95 5.25
C ASP A 265 32.52 21.36 4.02
N ALA A 266 33.39 20.36 4.20
CA ALA A 266 34.01 19.65 3.09
C ALA A 266 32.96 18.95 2.21
N MET A 267 31.96 18.33 2.83
CA MET A 267 30.83 17.74 2.10
C MET A 267 29.98 18.81 1.39
N ALA A 268 29.75 19.98 2.01
CA ALA A 268 29.05 21.10 1.37
C ALA A 268 29.77 21.58 0.09
N VAL A 269 31.09 21.75 0.17
CA VAL A 269 31.93 22.14 -0.98
C VAL A 269 31.84 21.10 -2.09
N TRP A 270 31.89 19.81 -1.74
CA TRP A 270 31.75 18.73 -2.70
C TRP A 270 30.37 18.71 -3.37
N LEU A 271 29.29 18.83 -2.59
CA LEU A 271 27.91 18.84 -3.13
C LEU A 271 27.65 20.03 -4.07
N ASN A 272 28.23 21.20 -3.77
CA ASN A 272 28.14 22.39 -4.63
C ASN A 272 28.80 22.20 -6.00
N GLN A 273 29.80 21.33 -6.11
CA GLN A 273 30.48 21.04 -7.38
C GLN A 273 29.67 20.12 -8.29
N VAL A 274 28.78 19.31 -7.72
CA VAL A 274 28.13 18.20 -8.43
C VAL A 274 26.64 18.40 -8.69
N GLY A 275 26.01 19.38 -8.03
CA GLY A 275 24.60 19.71 -8.18
C GLY A 275 23.67 18.80 -7.36
N LEU A 276 22.60 19.38 -6.81
CA LEU A 276 21.67 18.70 -5.92
C LEU A 276 20.23 18.79 -6.42
N THR A 277 19.51 17.67 -6.30
CA THR A 277 18.05 17.69 -6.33
C THR A 277 17.51 18.42 -5.08
N PRO A 278 16.29 18.98 -5.12
CA PRO A 278 15.69 19.62 -3.95
C PRO A 278 15.65 18.72 -2.71
N GLN A 279 15.36 17.43 -2.88
CA GLN A 279 15.28 16.44 -1.80
C GLN A 279 16.64 16.24 -1.12
N ARG A 280 17.71 16.04 -1.90
CA ARG A 280 19.07 15.88 -1.37
C ARG A 280 19.57 17.16 -0.71
N LYS A 281 19.21 18.33 -1.27
CA LYS A 281 19.52 19.61 -0.64
C LYS A 281 18.87 19.74 0.73
N GLN A 282 17.58 19.41 0.86
CA GLN A 282 16.90 19.39 2.15
C GLN A 282 17.54 18.40 3.13
N ALA A 283 17.92 17.21 2.66
CA ALA A 283 18.61 16.22 3.47
C ALA A 283 19.94 16.75 4.02
N PHE A 284 20.75 17.38 3.17
CA PHE A 284 22.01 17.97 3.58
C PHE A 284 21.84 19.16 4.53
N GLU A 285 20.92 20.08 4.24
CA GLU A 285 20.63 21.24 5.09
C GLU A 285 20.15 20.81 6.49
N LEU A 286 19.38 19.72 6.57
CA LEU A 286 19.01 19.12 7.86
C LEU A 286 20.25 18.64 8.63
N MET A 287 21.14 17.87 7.99
CA MET A 287 22.35 17.38 8.67
C MET A 287 23.31 18.51 9.05
N GLN A 288 23.45 19.52 8.20
CA GLN A 288 24.23 20.71 8.51
C GLN A 288 23.64 21.47 9.71
N SER A 289 22.31 21.63 9.77
CA SER A 289 21.65 22.22 10.93
C SER A 289 21.93 21.42 12.20
N ARG A 290 21.91 20.08 12.15
CA ARG A 290 22.24 19.22 13.30
C ARG A 290 23.65 19.47 13.84
N VAL A 291 24.64 19.64 12.96
CA VAL A 291 26.03 19.99 13.35
C VAL A 291 26.11 21.37 14.01
N LEU A 292 25.39 22.36 13.47
CA LEU A 292 25.45 23.74 13.97
C LEU A 292 24.58 23.98 15.22
N LYS A 293 23.52 23.20 15.40
CA LYS A 293 22.50 23.33 16.45
C LYS A 293 22.28 21.95 17.10
N PRO A 294 23.07 21.58 18.12
CA PRO A 294 23.03 20.25 18.74
C PRO A 294 21.65 19.84 19.24
N GLU A 295 20.83 20.78 19.68
CA GLU A 295 19.44 20.56 20.10
C GLU A 295 18.53 20.02 18.99
N THR A 296 18.95 20.11 17.73
CA THR A 296 18.24 19.57 16.57
C THR A 296 18.71 18.16 16.16
N THR A 297 19.79 17.65 16.76
CA THR A 297 20.19 16.23 16.61
C THR A 297 19.13 15.32 17.23
N ILE A 298 19.05 14.05 16.83
CA ILE A 298 18.04 13.13 17.38
C ILE A 298 18.25 12.96 18.88
N ALA A 299 19.47 12.62 19.32
CA ALA A 299 19.80 12.52 20.74
C ALA A 299 19.60 13.85 21.50
N GLY A 300 19.92 15.00 20.89
CA GLY A 300 19.70 16.32 21.50
C GLY A 300 18.23 16.62 21.72
N GLN A 301 17.36 16.28 20.76
CA GLN A 301 15.90 16.40 20.90
C GLN A 301 15.37 15.50 22.02
N VAL A 302 15.83 14.24 22.10
CA VAL A 302 15.42 13.31 23.17
C VAL A 302 15.88 13.82 24.54
N ALA A 303 17.14 14.27 24.65
CA ALA A 303 17.69 14.81 25.89
C ALA A 303 16.96 16.08 26.34
N ALA A 304 16.64 16.99 25.42
CA ALA A 304 15.95 18.23 25.72
C ALA A 304 14.49 18.01 26.14
N ALA A 305 13.78 17.07 25.49
CA ALA A 305 12.35 16.85 25.73
C ALA A 305 12.04 15.85 26.85
N TYR A 306 12.88 14.83 27.04
CA TYR A 306 12.59 13.69 27.91
C TYR A 306 13.70 13.37 28.92
N HIS A 307 14.86 14.03 28.84
CA HIS A 307 16.08 13.73 29.59
C HIS A 307 16.74 12.38 29.27
N ASP A 308 15.99 11.28 29.22
CA ASP A 308 16.51 9.94 28.86
C ASP A 308 15.50 9.07 28.07
N ILE A 309 16.00 7.92 27.59
CA ILE A 309 15.20 6.96 26.81
C ILE A 309 14.03 6.35 27.59
N SER A 310 14.10 6.25 28.92
CA SER A 310 13.06 5.59 29.73
C SER A 310 11.79 6.45 29.76
N ALA A 311 11.97 7.77 29.85
CA ALA A 311 10.87 8.73 29.75
C ALA A 311 10.35 8.89 28.31
N ALA A 312 11.23 8.76 27.30
CA ALA A 312 10.87 8.96 25.89
C ALA A 312 10.16 7.76 25.24
N GLN A 313 10.50 6.52 25.63
CA GLN A 313 10.08 5.30 24.93
C GLN A 313 8.55 5.15 24.84
N THR A 314 7.82 5.39 25.94
CA THR A 314 6.35 5.24 25.93
C THR A 314 5.66 6.30 25.07
N PRO A 315 5.86 7.62 25.28
CA PRO A 315 5.15 8.63 24.49
C PRO A 315 5.48 8.55 22.99
N LEU A 316 6.74 8.31 22.63
CA LEU A 316 7.15 8.20 21.22
C LEU A 316 6.63 6.91 20.57
N ALA A 317 6.58 5.79 21.29
CA ALA A 317 5.95 4.57 20.76
C ALA A 317 4.44 4.74 20.53
N THR A 318 3.74 5.47 21.41
CA THR A 318 2.32 5.80 21.20
C THR A 318 2.13 6.67 19.97
N GLN A 319 2.99 7.66 19.76
CA GLN A 319 2.95 8.51 18.57
C GLN A 319 3.22 7.70 17.29
N ALA A 320 4.24 6.84 17.30
CA ALA A 320 4.55 5.96 16.17
C ALA A 320 3.41 4.98 15.89
N HIS A 321 2.75 4.45 16.92
CA HIS A 321 1.57 3.60 16.76
C HIS A 321 0.40 4.34 16.11
N ALA A 322 0.09 5.56 16.57
CA ALA A 322 -0.96 6.38 15.97
C ALA A 322 -0.70 6.70 14.49
N ASP A 323 0.56 7.00 14.14
CA ASP A 323 0.98 7.29 12.78
C ASP A 323 0.93 6.07 11.84
N LEU A 324 1.14 4.85 12.37
CA LEU A 324 1.12 3.59 11.62
C LEU A 324 -0.22 2.86 11.64
N SER A 325 -1.18 3.32 12.45
CA SER A 325 -2.48 2.65 12.63
C SER A 325 -3.64 3.47 12.07
N MET A 326 -3.37 4.38 11.12
CA MET A 326 -4.42 5.10 10.42
C MET A 326 -5.40 4.10 9.79
N GLU A 327 -6.67 4.14 10.21
CA GLU A 327 -7.64 3.05 10.02
C GLU A 327 -8.04 2.76 8.56
N GLU A 328 -7.87 3.72 7.65
CA GLU A 328 -8.40 3.60 6.27
C GLU A 328 -7.35 3.16 5.24
N ASP A 329 -6.06 3.43 5.44
CA ASP A 329 -5.01 3.25 4.42
C ASP A 329 -3.81 2.45 4.93
N LEU A 330 -3.16 1.70 4.03
CA LEU A 330 -1.86 1.07 4.25
C LEU A 330 -0.76 2.15 4.32
N PRO A 331 -0.07 2.32 5.46
CA PRO A 331 0.92 3.39 5.61
C PRO A 331 2.04 3.30 4.57
N GLY A 332 2.28 4.41 3.86
CA GLY A 332 3.25 4.50 2.74
C GLY A 332 2.67 4.19 1.36
N PHE A 333 1.44 3.66 1.29
CA PHE A 333 0.78 3.24 0.05
C PHE A 333 -0.65 3.75 -0.09
N SER A 334 -1.01 4.82 0.63
CA SER A 334 -2.34 5.47 0.57
C SER A 334 -2.72 6.02 -0.80
N ASN A 335 -1.76 6.15 -1.72
CA ASN A 335 -2.02 6.56 -3.10
C ASN A 335 -2.35 5.40 -4.04
N LEU A 336 -2.28 4.16 -3.58
CA LEU A 336 -2.81 3.01 -4.30
C LEU A 336 -4.34 2.93 -4.12
N SER A 337 -5.00 2.29 -5.07
CA SER A 337 -6.39 1.86 -4.96
C SER A 337 -6.63 1.07 -3.68
N GLY A 338 -7.83 1.20 -3.10
CA GLY A 338 -8.21 0.41 -1.92
C GLY A 338 -8.06 -1.10 -2.14
N ASN A 339 -8.33 -1.60 -3.35
CA ASN A 339 -8.11 -3.00 -3.70
C ASN A 339 -6.63 -3.39 -3.62
N SER A 340 -5.73 -2.57 -4.17
CA SER A 340 -4.28 -2.85 -4.11
C SER A 340 -3.75 -2.77 -2.69
N GLN A 341 -4.23 -1.81 -1.89
CA GLN A 341 -3.89 -1.72 -0.47
C GLN A 341 -4.37 -2.97 0.31
N ALA A 342 -5.61 -3.42 0.10
CA ALA A 342 -6.16 -4.63 0.70
C ALA A 342 -5.40 -5.90 0.28
N LEU A 343 -4.98 -5.99 -0.98
CA LEU A 343 -4.13 -7.07 -1.47
C LEU A 343 -2.76 -7.06 -0.76
N LEU A 344 -2.06 -5.93 -0.77
CA LEU A 344 -0.73 -5.80 -0.17
C LEU A 344 -0.76 -6.10 1.33
N GLN A 345 -1.83 -5.67 2.00
CA GLN A 345 -2.11 -6.03 3.38
C GLN A 345 -2.14 -7.55 3.58
N ALA A 346 -2.86 -8.29 2.73
CA ALA A 346 -2.87 -9.75 2.80
C ALA A 346 -1.52 -10.39 2.40
N VAL A 347 -0.80 -9.80 1.45
CA VAL A 347 0.53 -10.26 1.00
C VAL A 347 1.55 -10.18 2.13
N ILE A 348 1.59 -9.07 2.86
CA ILE A 348 2.50 -8.89 4.01
C ILE A 348 2.16 -9.86 5.13
N ASN A 349 0.88 -10.00 5.47
CA ASN A 349 0.43 -10.93 6.52
C ASN A 349 0.67 -12.40 6.13
N GLY A 350 0.57 -12.73 4.84
CA GLY A 350 0.83 -14.06 4.30
C GLY A 350 2.31 -14.39 4.10
N GLY A 351 3.20 -13.42 4.34
CA GLY A 351 4.64 -13.60 4.17
C GLY A 351 5.04 -13.83 2.71
N TYR A 352 4.39 -13.14 1.77
CA TYR A 352 4.75 -13.17 0.35
C TYR A 352 5.75 -12.06 0.01
N GLN A 353 6.57 -12.30 -1.01
CA GLN A 353 7.37 -11.24 -1.64
C GLN A 353 6.46 -10.41 -2.55
N TRP A 354 6.76 -9.12 -2.70
CA TRP A 354 6.10 -8.30 -3.69
C TRP A 354 6.98 -7.18 -4.22
N THR A 355 6.57 -6.60 -5.34
CA THR A 355 7.23 -5.47 -6.00
C THR A 355 6.17 -4.61 -6.67
N LEU A 356 6.27 -3.30 -6.45
CA LEU A 356 5.47 -2.32 -7.18
C LEU A 356 6.09 -2.10 -8.56
N LEU A 357 5.38 -2.49 -9.62
CA LEU A 357 5.88 -2.33 -10.99
C LEU A 357 5.49 -0.96 -11.55
N ASP A 358 4.28 -0.51 -11.25
CA ASP A 358 3.80 0.84 -11.59
C ASP A 358 2.81 1.30 -10.52
N ARG A 359 3.19 2.38 -9.82
CA ARG A 359 2.42 2.96 -8.72
C ARG A 359 1.14 3.64 -9.20
N GLU A 360 1.20 4.37 -10.30
CA GLU A 360 0.05 5.14 -10.82
C GLU A 360 -1.00 4.20 -11.43
N GLN A 361 -0.53 3.15 -12.10
CA GLN A 361 -1.38 2.16 -12.75
C GLN A 361 -1.79 1.00 -11.81
N ASN A 362 -1.40 1.04 -10.53
CA ASN A 362 -1.72 0.00 -9.55
C ASN A 362 -1.26 -1.41 -9.98
N ILE A 363 -0.06 -1.50 -10.58
CA ILE A 363 0.49 -2.74 -11.09
C ILE A 363 1.47 -3.32 -10.06
N LEU A 364 1.13 -4.50 -9.56
CA LEU A 364 1.85 -5.19 -8.50
C LEU A 364 2.32 -6.55 -9.00
N GLN A 365 3.55 -6.93 -8.67
CA GLN A 365 4.00 -8.31 -8.71
C GLN A 365 4.00 -8.89 -7.29
N ILE A 366 3.45 -10.08 -7.12
CA ILE A 366 3.50 -10.85 -5.87
C ILE A 366 4.13 -12.21 -6.16
N ALA A 367 4.86 -12.77 -5.19
CA ALA A 367 5.55 -14.03 -5.36
C ALA A 367 5.66 -14.84 -4.06
N SER A 368 5.61 -16.16 -4.20
CA SER A 368 6.19 -17.13 -3.26
C SER A 368 7.58 -17.51 -3.75
N ASP A 369 8.25 -18.44 -3.07
CA ASP A 369 9.56 -18.95 -3.55
C ASP A 369 9.46 -19.73 -4.87
N THR A 370 8.28 -20.18 -5.27
CA THR A 370 8.07 -21.07 -6.44
C THR A 370 7.18 -20.47 -7.53
N GLN A 371 6.34 -19.48 -7.21
CA GLN A 371 5.33 -18.93 -8.11
C GLN A 371 5.35 -17.41 -8.06
N ARG A 372 4.95 -16.78 -9.17
CA ARG A 372 4.83 -15.32 -9.31
C ARG A 372 3.57 -14.95 -10.08
N HIS A 373 2.93 -13.85 -9.67
CA HIS A 373 1.75 -13.31 -10.30
C HIS A 373 1.87 -11.80 -10.44
N VAL A 374 1.40 -11.26 -11.57
CA VAL A 374 1.20 -9.82 -11.76
C VAL A 374 -0.29 -9.53 -11.65
N LEU A 375 -0.63 -8.49 -10.90
CA LEU A 375 -1.98 -8.04 -10.63
C LEU A 375 -2.10 -6.55 -10.94
N ILE A 376 -3.29 -6.16 -11.37
CA ILE A 376 -3.67 -4.76 -11.61
C ILE A 376 -4.85 -4.46 -10.70
N ASP A 377 -4.83 -3.30 -10.04
CA ASP A 377 -5.91 -2.85 -9.15
C ASP A 377 -6.28 -3.90 -8.08
N GLY A 378 -5.29 -4.63 -7.57
CA GLY A 378 -5.43 -5.64 -6.51
C GLY A 378 -6.18 -6.94 -6.86
N ALA A 379 -7.12 -6.91 -7.81
CA ALA A 379 -8.04 -8.02 -8.08
C ALA A 379 -8.03 -8.51 -9.55
N LEU A 380 -7.50 -7.73 -10.50
CA LEU A 380 -7.33 -8.21 -11.88
C LEU A 380 -6.06 -9.07 -11.96
N THR A 381 -6.19 -10.33 -12.39
CA THR A 381 -5.09 -11.31 -12.29
C THR A 381 -4.82 -12.02 -13.61
N SER A 382 -3.68 -12.71 -13.68
CA SER A 382 -3.37 -13.67 -14.76
C SER A 382 -4.39 -14.81 -14.95
N ARG A 383 -5.34 -14.99 -14.02
CA ARG A 383 -6.43 -15.98 -14.11
C ARG A 383 -7.71 -15.39 -14.74
N THR A 384 -7.71 -14.11 -15.11
CA THR A 384 -8.86 -13.43 -15.71
C THR A 384 -8.65 -13.35 -17.24
N PRO A 385 -9.34 -14.17 -18.06
CA PRO A 385 -9.13 -14.14 -19.52
C PRO A 385 -9.54 -12.80 -20.12
N ALA A 386 -8.72 -12.25 -21.02
CA ALA A 386 -9.00 -10.96 -21.65
C ALA A 386 -10.32 -10.97 -22.45
N SER A 387 -10.65 -12.08 -23.10
CA SER A 387 -11.95 -12.26 -23.78
C SER A 387 -13.12 -12.19 -22.82
N ALA A 388 -13.00 -12.85 -21.65
CA ALA A 388 -14.03 -12.84 -20.61
C ALA A 388 -14.26 -11.42 -20.06
N MET A 389 -13.19 -10.64 -19.86
CA MET A 389 -13.31 -9.22 -19.47
C MET A 389 -14.12 -8.41 -20.47
N VAL A 390 -13.76 -8.50 -21.76
CA VAL A 390 -14.47 -7.76 -22.83
C VAL A 390 -15.94 -8.16 -22.89
N VAL A 391 -16.26 -9.45 -22.71
CA VAL A 391 -17.65 -9.92 -22.66
C VAL A 391 -18.38 -9.35 -21.45
N ALA A 392 -17.76 -9.37 -20.26
CA ALA A 392 -18.36 -8.86 -19.03
C ALA A 392 -18.61 -7.35 -19.04
N GLU A 393 -17.74 -6.57 -19.70
CA GLU A 393 -17.95 -5.12 -19.92
C GLU A 393 -19.16 -4.81 -20.80
N HIS A 394 -19.54 -5.74 -21.69
CA HIS A 394 -20.68 -5.60 -22.61
C HIS A 394 -21.90 -6.37 -22.07
N ARG A 395 -22.76 -5.65 -21.33
CA ARG A 395 -23.89 -6.24 -20.58
C ARG A 395 -24.79 -7.11 -21.45
N HIS A 396 -25.08 -6.73 -22.69
CA HIS A 396 -25.93 -7.54 -23.57
C HIS A 396 -25.24 -8.82 -24.06
N ALA A 397 -23.93 -8.77 -24.30
CA ALA A 397 -23.15 -9.95 -24.69
C ALA A 397 -23.04 -10.94 -23.54
N ALA A 398 -22.64 -10.48 -22.34
CA ALA A 398 -22.59 -11.32 -21.14
C ALA A 398 -23.93 -12.02 -20.87
N LYS A 399 -25.05 -11.28 -20.99
CA LYS A 399 -26.39 -11.85 -20.82
C LYS A 399 -26.76 -12.92 -21.83
N LYS A 400 -26.32 -12.81 -23.08
CA LYS A 400 -26.53 -13.87 -24.08
C LYS A 400 -25.80 -15.16 -23.70
N VAL A 401 -24.58 -15.04 -23.18
CA VAL A 401 -23.80 -16.19 -22.72
C VAL A 401 -24.48 -16.84 -21.50
N LEU A 402 -24.86 -16.04 -20.50
CA LEU A 402 -25.57 -16.51 -19.32
C LEU A 402 -26.91 -17.19 -19.68
N ALA A 403 -27.72 -16.58 -20.56
CA ALA A 403 -28.98 -17.15 -21.01
C ALA A 403 -28.78 -18.48 -21.79
N ALA A 404 -27.74 -18.56 -22.62
CA ALA A 404 -27.41 -19.79 -23.34
C ALA A 404 -26.98 -20.93 -22.40
N ALA A 405 -26.42 -20.59 -21.23
CA ALA A 405 -26.12 -21.53 -20.15
C ALA A 405 -27.35 -21.90 -19.29
N GLY A 406 -28.56 -21.42 -19.62
CA GLY A 406 -29.78 -21.69 -18.88
C GLY A 406 -29.93 -20.87 -17.60
N LEU A 407 -29.13 -19.82 -17.43
CA LEU A 407 -29.16 -18.99 -16.22
C LEU A 407 -30.19 -17.85 -16.34
N PRO A 408 -30.87 -17.49 -15.22
CA PRO A 408 -31.90 -16.47 -15.24
C PRO A 408 -31.28 -15.07 -15.41
N VAL A 409 -31.60 -14.41 -16.52
CA VAL A 409 -31.19 -13.02 -16.79
C VAL A 409 -32.40 -12.14 -17.08
N ALA A 410 -32.28 -10.85 -16.81
CA ALA A 410 -33.36 -9.92 -17.09
C ALA A 410 -33.66 -9.89 -18.59
N ARG A 411 -34.93 -10.10 -18.97
CA ARG A 411 -35.36 -10.00 -20.37
C ARG A 411 -35.32 -8.54 -20.81
N GLY A 412 -34.76 -8.29 -21.98
CA GLY A 412 -34.58 -6.92 -22.49
C GLY A 412 -33.99 -6.91 -23.89
N ALA A 413 -33.75 -5.69 -24.39
CA ALA A 413 -33.15 -5.47 -25.70
C ALA A 413 -32.19 -4.28 -25.68
N LYS A 414 -31.16 -4.37 -26.52
CA LYS A 414 -30.18 -3.32 -26.75
C LYS A 414 -30.63 -2.45 -27.93
N PHE A 415 -30.53 -1.14 -27.77
CA PHE A 415 -30.86 -0.16 -28.80
C PHE A 415 -29.73 0.85 -28.96
N THR A 416 -29.34 1.13 -30.20
CA THR A 416 -28.35 2.17 -30.52
C THR A 416 -28.98 3.43 -31.10
N ARG A 417 -30.26 3.34 -31.52
CA ARG A 417 -30.98 4.44 -32.17
C ARG A 417 -32.28 4.73 -31.44
N TRP A 418 -32.53 6.02 -31.19
CA TRP A 418 -33.76 6.47 -30.51
C TRP A 418 -35.06 6.02 -31.20
N PRO A 419 -35.23 6.09 -32.54
CA PRO A 419 -36.47 5.66 -33.17
C PRO A 419 -36.84 4.19 -32.90
N GLU A 420 -35.85 3.31 -32.84
CA GLU A 420 -36.05 1.89 -32.53
C GLU A 420 -36.41 1.68 -31.06
N ALA A 421 -35.67 2.35 -30.16
CA ALA A 421 -35.93 2.29 -28.73
C ALA A 421 -37.34 2.81 -28.39
N LYS A 422 -37.76 3.90 -29.03
CA LYS A 422 -39.10 4.48 -28.88
C LYS A 422 -40.18 3.51 -29.35
N ALA A 423 -40.03 2.93 -30.53
CA ALA A 423 -41.00 1.98 -31.06
C ALA A 423 -41.12 0.74 -30.16
N ALA A 424 -39.99 0.18 -29.72
CA ALA A 424 -39.98 -0.95 -28.80
C ALA A 424 -40.60 -0.60 -27.45
N PHE A 425 -40.36 0.60 -26.94
CA PHE A 425 -40.97 1.09 -25.71
C PHE A 425 -42.50 1.11 -25.81
N GLU A 426 -43.04 1.76 -26.85
CA GLU A 426 -44.48 1.89 -27.07
C GLU A 426 -45.16 0.52 -27.24
N GLN A 427 -44.49 -0.43 -27.88
CA GLN A 427 -45.05 -1.76 -28.16
C GLN A 427 -44.94 -2.73 -26.98
N SER A 428 -43.82 -2.72 -26.23
CA SER A 428 -43.45 -3.83 -25.35
C SER A 428 -43.13 -3.45 -23.90
N PHE A 429 -42.77 -2.19 -23.61
CA PHE A 429 -42.25 -1.77 -22.30
C PHE A 429 -43.10 -0.71 -21.59
N ALA A 430 -43.93 0.06 -22.30
CA ALA A 430 -44.65 1.22 -21.76
C ALA A 430 -45.58 0.93 -20.59
N ARG A 431 -45.95 -0.34 -20.37
CA ARG A 431 -46.82 -0.79 -19.27
C ARG A 431 -46.10 -1.69 -18.26
N LYS A 432 -44.78 -1.73 -18.30
CA LYS A 432 -43.95 -2.59 -17.46
C LYS A 432 -42.99 -1.76 -16.62
N SER A 433 -42.58 -2.33 -15.49
CA SER A 433 -41.45 -1.82 -14.73
C SER A 433 -40.16 -2.14 -15.49
N ILE A 434 -39.35 -1.12 -15.74
CA ILE A 434 -38.17 -1.26 -16.60
C ILE A 434 -36.93 -0.59 -16.01
N VAL A 435 -35.77 -1.06 -16.44
CA VAL A 435 -34.47 -0.46 -16.18
C VAL A 435 -33.88 0.00 -17.50
N VAL A 436 -33.38 1.24 -17.53
CA VAL A 436 -32.68 1.85 -18.66
C VAL A 436 -31.24 2.12 -18.24
N LYS A 437 -30.28 1.51 -18.92
CA LYS A 437 -28.85 1.64 -18.58
C LYS A 437 -27.95 1.58 -19.82
N PRO A 438 -26.73 2.16 -19.78
CA PRO A 438 -25.79 2.04 -20.89
C PRO A 438 -25.42 0.58 -21.16
N GLU A 439 -25.08 0.26 -22.40
CA GLU A 439 -24.59 -1.08 -22.77
C GLU A 439 -23.29 -1.43 -22.05
N GLN A 440 -22.33 -0.52 -22.10
CA GLN A 440 -21.09 -0.67 -21.36
C GLN A 440 -21.30 -0.38 -19.89
N ARG A 441 -20.47 -1.00 -19.06
CA ARG A 441 -20.48 -0.75 -17.63
C ARG A 441 -20.33 0.76 -17.35
N SER A 442 -21.19 1.26 -16.49
CA SER A 442 -21.17 2.64 -15.99
C SER A 442 -21.21 2.60 -14.47
N HIS A 443 -20.49 3.50 -13.81
CA HIS A 443 -20.39 3.63 -12.35
C HIS A 443 -21.69 4.17 -11.71
N GLY A 444 -22.84 3.62 -12.07
CA GLY A 444 -24.15 3.99 -11.51
C GLY A 444 -24.77 5.30 -12.02
N LEU A 445 -23.97 6.23 -12.55
CA LEU A 445 -24.42 7.60 -12.92
C LEU A 445 -25.48 7.68 -14.02
N ALA A 446 -25.71 6.61 -14.79
CA ALA A 446 -26.65 6.59 -15.91
C ALA A 446 -27.64 5.42 -15.88
N VAL A 447 -27.83 4.78 -14.72
CA VAL A 447 -28.79 3.68 -14.54
C VAL A 447 -30.09 4.23 -13.96
N GLU A 448 -31.16 4.23 -14.74
CA GLU A 448 -32.50 4.66 -14.31
C GLU A 448 -33.41 3.45 -14.11
N GLN A 449 -34.01 3.36 -12.92
CA GLN A 449 -34.92 2.27 -12.54
C GLN A 449 -36.34 2.80 -12.38
N PHE A 450 -37.29 2.22 -13.09
CA PHE A 450 -38.70 2.59 -13.06
C PHE A 450 -39.52 1.43 -12.47
N ALA A 451 -39.72 1.47 -11.15
CA ALA A 451 -40.54 0.50 -10.42
C ALA A 451 -42.02 0.53 -10.85
N VAL A 452 -42.49 1.68 -11.34
CA VAL A 452 -43.78 1.85 -12.01
C VAL A 452 -43.56 2.21 -13.48
N PRO A 453 -44.49 1.87 -14.39
CA PRO A 453 -44.32 2.16 -15.81
C PRO A 453 -44.03 3.65 -16.07
N PRO A 454 -42.91 3.99 -16.74
CA PRO A 454 -42.55 5.38 -16.97
C PRO A 454 -43.40 6.02 -18.06
N THR A 455 -43.53 7.34 -18.01
CA THR A 455 -44.05 8.11 -19.14
C THR A 455 -43.06 8.10 -20.30
N ALA A 456 -43.55 8.31 -21.53
CA ALA A 456 -42.68 8.43 -22.71
C ALA A 456 -41.59 9.51 -22.57
N LYS A 457 -41.90 10.60 -21.85
CA LYS A 457 -40.93 11.67 -21.57
C LYS A 457 -39.83 11.21 -20.62
N GLN A 458 -40.18 10.51 -19.54
CA GLN A 458 -39.20 9.94 -18.60
C GLN A 458 -38.31 8.91 -19.28
N PHE A 459 -38.90 8.03 -20.10
CA PHE A 459 -38.13 7.06 -20.89
C PHE A 459 -37.17 7.74 -21.86
N ALA A 460 -37.61 8.77 -22.60
CA ALA A 460 -36.74 9.52 -23.51
C ALA A 460 -35.56 10.16 -22.77
N GLN A 461 -35.81 10.77 -21.62
CA GLN A 461 -34.75 11.39 -20.80
C GLN A 461 -33.74 10.35 -20.34
N ALA A 462 -34.20 9.22 -19.79
CA ALA A 462 -33.33 8.14 -19.34
C ALA A 462 -32.52 7.52 -20.50
N PHE A 463 -33.15 7.31 -21.66
CA PHE A 463 -32.47 6.79 -22.84
C PHE A 463 -31.35 7.73 -23.29
N HIS A 464 -31.63 9.02 -23.44
CA HIS A 464 -30.61 9.98 -23.89
C HIS A 464 -29.49 10.17 -22.87
N ALA A 465 -29.78 10.09 -21.57
CA ALA A 465 -28.76 10.12 -20.54
C ALA A 465 -27.83 8.89 -20.60
N ALA A 466 -28.40 7.71 -20.88
CA ALA A 466 -27.65 6.46 -20.98
C ALA A 466 -26.93 6.26 -22.32
N ASN A 467 -27.40 6.91 -23.39
CA ASN A 467 -26.88 6.72 -24.75
C ASN A 467 -25.65 7.57 -25.02
N GLN A 468 -24.53 7.27 -24.36
CA GLN A 468 -23.28 8.00 -24.56
C GLN A 468 -22.37 7.35 -25.61
N ASP A 469 -22.32 6.01 -25.67
CA ASP A 469 -21.41 5.29 -26.57
C ASP A 469 -22.07 4.09 -27.27
N HIS A 470 -21.99 2.91 -26.65
CA HIS A 470 -22.28 1.60 -27.26
C HIS A 470 -23.76 1.22 -27.32
N GLY A 471 -24.66 2.20 -27.15
CA GLY A 471 -26.10 2.01 -27.05
C GLY A 471 -26.60 1.83 -25.62
N VAL A 472 -27.90 1.55 -25.52
CA VAL A 472 -28.67 1.49 -24.27
C VAL A 472 -29.38 0.15 -24.18
N LEU A 473 -29.34 -0.44 -22.99
CA LEU A 473 -30.05 -1.65 -22.65
C LEU A 473 -31.34 -1.28 -21.90
N VAL A 474 -32.48 -1.76 -22.40
CA VAL A 474 -33.80 -1.61 -21.77
C VAL A 474 -34.29 -2.98 -21.35
N GLU A 475 -34.50 -3.16 -20.05
CA GLU A 475 -34.78 -4.47 -19.44
C GLU A 475 -36.01 -4.42 -18.56
N MET A 476 -36.67 -5.55 -18.38
CA MET A 476 -37.67 -5.71 -17.33
C MET A 476 -36.98 -5.63 -15.97
N MET A 477 -37.57 -4.87 -15.05
CA MET A 477 -37.06 -4.76 -13.69
C MET A 477 -37.27 -6.08 -12.95
N GLY A 478 -36.22 -6.60 -12.33
CA GLY A 478 -36.32 -7.74 -11.44
C GLY A 478 -37.03 -7.36 -10.15
N ARG A 479 -37.79 -8.31 -9.59
CA ARG A 479 -38.45 -8.14 -8.29
C ARG A 479 -37.51 -8.66 -7.21
N GLY A 480 -37.29 -7.86 -6.17
CA GLY A 480 -36.48 -8.24 -5.01
C GLY A 480 -35.36 -7.27 -4.72
N THR A 481 -34.42 -7.73 -3.91
CA THR A 481 -33.25 -6.97 -3.45
C THR A 481 -32.00 -7.40 -4.21
N THR A 482 -31.08 -6.46 -4.48
CA THR A 482 -29.80 -6.76 -5.15
C THR A 482 -28.78 -7.25 -4.13
N TYR A 483 -28.24 -8.44 -4.37
CA TYR A 483 -27.17 -9.06 -3.61
C TYR A 483 -25.91 -9.16 -4.48
N HIS A 484 -24.77 -8.80 -3.90
CA HIS A 484 -23.45 -8.81 -4.53
C HIS A 484 -22.64 -9.97 -3.98
N PHE A 485 -22.45 -11.00 -4.81
CA PHE A 485 -21.70 -12.20 -4.46
C PHE A 485 -20.27 -12.06 -4.95
N THR A 486 -19.29 -12.21 -4.07
CA THR A 486 -17.88 -12.33 -4.47
C THR A 486 -17.53 -13.79 -4.64
N VAL A 487 -17.12 -14.19 -5.84
CA VAL A 487 -16.74 -15.55 -6.21
C VAL A 487 -15.22 -15.61 -6.44
N ILE A 488 -14.56 -16.55 -5.78
CA ILE A 488 -13.14 -16.87 -5.98
C ILE A 488 -12.97 -18.38 -6.05
N GLY A 489 -12.43 -18.89 -7.16
CA GLY A 489 -12.10 -20.31 -7.31
C GLY A 489 -13.31 -21.24 -7.11
N ARG A 490 -14.45 -20.90 -7.73
CA ARG A 490 -15.75 -21.62 -7.59
C ARG A 490 -16.34 -21.62 -6.17
N ARG A 491 -15.91 -20.71 -5.30
CA ARG A 491 -16.46 -20.53 -3.95
C ARG A 491 -16.95 -19.09 -3.78
N VAL A 492 -18.14 -18.94 -3.21
CA VAL A 492 -18.62 -17.63 -2.73
C VAL A 492 -17.92 -17.33 -1.41
N VAL A 493 -17.24 -16.18 -1.35
CA VAL A 493 -16.45 -15.76 -0.18
C VAL A 493 -17.10 -14.61 0.58
N SER A 494 -18.07 -13.92 -0.02
CA SER A 494 -18.86 -12.87 0.60
C SER A 494 -20.16 -12.67 -0.18
N VAL A 495 -21.22 -12.28 0.53
CA VAL A 495 -22.50 -11.84 -0.05
C VAL A 495 -22.96 -10.59 0.67
N LEU A 496 -23.08 -9.49 -0.08
CA LEU A 496 -23.49 -8.20 0.43
C LEU A 496 -24.87 -7.83 -0.10
N GLU A 497 -25.79 -7.48 0.79
CA GLU A 497 -27.02 -6.78 0.43
C GLU A 497 -26.71 -5.30 0.23
N ASN A 498 -27.06 -4.76 -0.94
CA ASN A 498 -26.92 -3.34 -1.23
C ASN A 498 -28.28 -2.66 -1.13
N ALA A 499 -28.43 -1.74 -0.18
CA ALA A 499 -29.59 -0.85 -0.11
C ALA A 499 -29.32 0.44 -0.89
N ALA A 500 -30.38 1.03 -1.45
CA ALA A 500 -30.28 2.38 -2.02
C ALA A 500 -29.91 3.41 -0.94
N ALA A 501 -29.18 4.44 -1.36
CA ALA A 501 -28.82 5.58 -0.51
C ALA A 501 -30.05 6.09 0.25
N ASN A 502 -29.99 6.17 1.57
CA ASN A 502 -31.18 6.46 2.39
C ASN A 502 -30.83 7.11 3.74
N VAL A 503 -31.84 7.70 4.36
CA VAL A 503 -31.81 8.10 5.78
C VAL A 503 -33.11 7.69 6.48
N VAL A 504 -33.00 7.39 7.77
CA VAL A 504 -34.12 7.02 8.63
C VAL A 504 -34.37 8.13 9.65
N GLY A 505 -35.62 8.59 9.74
CA GLY A 505 -36.04 9.63 10.66
C GLY A 505 -35.89 9.23 12.12
N ASP A 506 -35.42 10.17 12.95
CA ASP A 506 -35.41 10.06 14.40
C ASP A 506 -36.54 10.88 15.07
N GLY A 507 -37.36 11.56 14.27
CA GLY A 507 -38.43 12.45 14.74
C GLY A 507 -37.97 13.85 15.17
N ARG A 508 -36.68 14.18 15.04
CA ARG A 508 -36.10 15.44 15.56
C ARG A 508 -35.22 16.16 14.55
N LYS A 509 -34.35 15.43 13.86
CA LYS A 509 -33.38 15.97 12.89
C LYS A 509 -33.98 16.07 11.50
N SER A 510 -33.58 17.10 10.78
CA SER A 510 -33.84 17.24 9.35
C SER A 510 -33.08 16.19 8.54
N ILE A 511 -33.54 15.93 7.31
CA ILE A 511 -32.82 15.05 6.35
C ILE A 511 -31.36 15.49 6.19
N LYS A 512 -31.09 16.80 6.09
CA LYS A 512 -29.72 17.33 5.98
C LYS A 512 -28.84 16.95 7.17
N GLU A 513 -29.37 17.05 8.38
CA GLU A 513 -28.64 16.69 9.61
C GLU A 513 -28.44 15.18 9.72
N LEU A 514 -29.43 14.37 9.32
CA LEU A 514 -29.30 12.91 9.27
C LEU A 514 -28.22 12.46 8.29
N ILE A 515 -28.13 13.10 7.12
CA ILE A 515 -27.07 12.87 6.14
C ILE A 515 -25.70 13.20 6.73
N ALA A 516 -25.55 14.37 7.35
CA ALA A 516 -24.29 14.78 7.98
C ALA A 516 -23.87 13.79 9.08
N LEU A 517 -24.82 13.33 9.91
CA LEU A 517 -24.56 12.35 10.96
C LEU A 517 -24.14 10.99 10.39
N LYS A 518 -24.76 10.54 9.30
CA LYS A 518 -24.42 9.29 8.63
C LYS A 518 -23.05 9.35 7.94
N ASN A 519 -22.74 10.48 7.29
CA ASN A 519 -21.44 10.69 6.64
C ASN A 519 -20.28 10.81 7.63
N GLY A 520 -20.51 11.33 8.84
CA GLY A 520 -19.47 11.44 9.87
C GLY A 520 -18.97 10.10 10.43
N LYS A 521 -19.54 8.98 10.00
CA LYS A 521 -19.15 7.61 10.39
C LYS A 521 -18.74 6.74 9.20
N ARG A 522 -18.60 7.32 8.02
CA ARG A 522 -18.37 6.60 6.77
C ARG A 522 -17.10 7.07 6.09
N PRO A 523 -16.40 6.16 5.41
CA PRO A 523 -15.27 6.54 4.57
C PRO A 523 -15.74 7.52 3.49
N ASN A 524 -14.87 8.46 3.12
CA ASN A 524 -15.19 9.55 2.20
C ASN A 524 -15.79 9.06 0.87
N ALA A 525 -15.31 7.93 0.36
CA ALA A 525 -15.78 7.31 -0.89
C ALA A 525 -17.25 6.89 -0.87
N ARG A 526 -17.84 6.68 0.32
CA ARG A 526 -19.23 6.20 0.52
C ARG A 526 -20.15 7.24 1.15
N GLN A 527 -19.70 8.48 1.28
CA GLN A 527 -20.53 9.54 1.83
C GLN A 527 -21.71 9.85 0.89
N LEU A 528 -22.89 10.01 1.49
CA LEU A 528 -24.11 10.44 0.81
C LEU A 528 -23.91 11.84 0.25
N LYS A 529 -24.17 12.00 -1.06
CA LYS A 529 -24.07 13.28 -1.77
C LYS A 529 -25.46 13.89 -1.94
N LEU A 530 -25.55 15.20 -1.71
CA LEU A 530 -26.76 15.99 -1.95
C LEU A 530 -26.75 16.56 -3.37
N ASP A 531 -26.78 15.68 -4.36
CA ASP A 531 -26.71 16.03 -5.77
C ASP A 531 -28.10 16.18 -6.42
N GLU A 532 -28.15 16.36 -7.74
CA GLU A 532 -29.40 16.45 -8.50
C GLU A 532 -30.26 15.19 -8.40
N THR A 533 -29.62 14.01 -8.30
CA THR A 533 -30.30 12.72 -8.14
C THR A 533 -31.00 12.67 -6.79
N ALA A 534 -30.31 13.01 -5.71
CA ALA A 534 -30.89 13.11 -4.37
C ALA A 534 -32.06 14.10 -4.33
N ASN A 535 -31.89 15.29 -4.91
CA ASN A 535 -32.96 16.29 -4.98
C ASN A 535 -34.20 15.80 -5.74
N ARG A 536 -34.00 15.07 -6.84
CA ARG A 536 -35.08 14.46 -7.61
C ARG A 536 -35.84 13.43 -6.77
N GLN A 537 -35.13 12.58 -6.04
CA GLN A 537 -35.75 11.57 -5.17
C GLN A 537 -36.53 12.20 -4.01
N LEU A 538 -35.99 13.25 -3.39
CA LEU A 538 -36.70 13.99 -2.34
C LEU A 538 -38.02 14.59 -2.88
N LYS A 539 -37.98 15.18 -4.07
CA LYS A 539 -39.17 15.75 -4.72
C LYS A 539 -40.21 14.69 -5.05
N LEU A 540 -39.81 13.52 -5.54
CA LEU A 540 -40.72 12.40 -5.82
C LEU A 540 -41.41 11.89 -4.54
N GLN A 541 -40.69 11.90 -3.42
CA GLN A 541 -41.22 11.52 -2.10
C GLN A 541 -41.91 12.67 -1.36
N SER A 542 -42.10 13.83 -2.01
CA SER A 542 -42.77 15.01 -1.45
C SER A 542 -42.14 15.54 -0.15
N VAL A 543 -40.81 15.45 -0.04
CA VAL A 543 -40.02 15.95 1.10
C VAL A 543 -38.93 16.91 0.63
N THR A 544 -38.35 17.66 1.57
CA THR A 544 -37.23 18.58 1.33
C THR A 544 -36.10 18.31 2.31
N MET A 545 -34.90 18.84 2.05
CA MET A 545 -33.76 18.63 2.96
C MET A 545 -34.01 19.10 4.41
N ASN A 546 -34.90 20.08 4.60
CA ASN A 546 -35.25 20.63 5.90
C ASN A 546 -36.40 19.86 6.59
N THR A 547 -36.98 18.88 5.92
CA THR A 547 -38.06 18.05 6.47
C THR A 547 -37.51 17.21 7.63
N VAL A 548 -38.18 17.25 8.77
CA VAL A 548 -37.96 16.33 9.89
C VAL A 548 -38.84 15.10 9.68
N LEU A 549 -38.21 13.95 9.44
CA LEU A 549 -38.91 12.69 9.22
C LEU A 549 -39.44 12.12 10.53
N ARG A 550 -40.59 11.46 10.50
CA ARG A 550 -41.10 10.73 11.67
C ARG A 550 -40.12 9.64 12.08
N ARG A 551 -40.10 9.30 13.37
CA ARG A 551 -39.24 8.23 13.88
C ARG A 551 -39.53 6.92 13.13
N GLY A 552 -38.49 6.31 12.55
CA GLY A 552 -38.58 5.07 11.77
C GLY A 552 -39.01 5.25 10.31
N GLN A 553 -39.36 6.46 9.87
CA GLN A 553 -39.65 6.72 8.46
C GLN A 553 -38.35 6.77 7.65
N GLN A 554 -38.19 5.84 6.72
CA GLN A 554 -37.07 5.83 5.78
C GLN A 554 -37.43 6.62 4.51
N ILE A 555 -36.47 7.36 3.98
CA ILE A 555 -36.55 7.97 2.64
C ILE A 555 -35.29 7.66 1.86
N PHE A 556 -35.44 7.50 0.55
CA PHE A 556 -34.35 7.20 -0.36
C PHE A 556 -33.82 8.46 -1.05
N LEU A 557 -32.53 8.47 -1.33
CA LEU A 557 -31.77 9.52 -2.00
C LEU A 557 -31.30 9.08 -3.40
N ALA A 558 -31.40 7.78 -3.70
CA ALA A 558 -31.14 7.24 -5.02
C ALA A 558 -32.19 6.17 -5.35
N SER A 559 -32.47 5.96 -6.64
CA SER A 559 -33.30 4.84 -7.11
C SER A 559 -32.49 3.54 -7.20
N ALA A 560 -31.23 3.62 -7.62
CA ALA A 560 -30.34 2.47 -7.73
C ALA A 560 -29.61 2.19 -6.41
N ALA A 561 -29.65 0.93 -5.99
CA ALA A 561 -28.81 0.39 -4.93
C ALA A 561 -27.37 0.21 -5.43
N HIS A 562 -26.46 1.06 -4.98
CA HIS A 562 -25.05 0.97 -5.32
C HIS A 562 -24.18 1.58 -4.20
N PRO A 563 -23.08 0.93 -3.79
CA PRO A 563 -22.18 1.44 -2.74
C PRO A 563 -21.69 2.87 -2.98
N GLN A 564 -21.31 3.20 -4.22
CA GLN A 564 -20.79 4.53 -4.59
C GLN A 564 -21.82 5.67 -4.55
N THR A 565 -23.13 5.37 -4.50
CA THR A 565 -24.17 6.39 -4.26
C THR A 565 -24.38 6.66 -2.77
N GLY A 566 -23.60 5.98 -1.90
CA GLY A 566 -23.73 6.03 -0.45
C GLY A 566 -24.82 5.09 0.08
N GLY A 567 -25.16 4.04 -0.69
CA GLY A 567 -26.02 2.95 -0.25
C GLY A 567 -25.48 2.26 1.01
N ASP A 568 -26.39 1.67 1.77
CA ASP A 568 -26.04 0.87 2.95
C ASP A 568 -25.66 -0.54 2.50
N ILE A 569 -24.67 -1.12 3.16
CA ILE A 569 -24.16 -2.45 2.84
C ILE A 569 -24.36 -3.34 4.05
N TYR A 570 -25.04 -4.46 3.86
CA TYR A 570 -25.23 -5.46 4.92
C TYR A 570 -24.56 -6.76 4.51
N ASP A 571 -23.71 -7.30 5.37
CA ASP A 571 -23.18 -8.65 5.16
C ASP A 571 -24.27 -9.68 5.47
N VAL A 572 -24.64 -10.48 4.46
CA VAL A 572 -25.64 -11.54 4.56
C VAL A 572 -25.04 -12.90 4.16
N THR A 573 -23.71 -13.02 4.14
CA THR A 573 -22.99 -14.22 3.70
C THR A 573 -23.46 -15.50 4.40
N THR A 574 -23.86 -15.40 5.67
CA THR A 574 -24.35 -16.54 6.47
C THR A 574 -25.87 -16.64 6.55
N GLU A 575 -26.61 -15.62 6.10
CA GLU A 575 -28.08 -15.55 6.18
C GLU A 575 -28.75 -16.07 4.91
N ILE A 576 -28.11 -15.85 3.75
CA ILE A 576 -28.66 -16.24 2.46
C ILE A 576 -28.67 -17.76 2.24
N ASP A 577 -29.72 -18.27 1.61
CA ASP A 577 -29.81 -19.70 1.29
C ASP A 577 -28.65 -20.16 0.38
N PRO A 578 -27.93 -21.25 0.70
CA PRO A 578 -26.76 -21.69 -0.05
C PRO A 578 -27.00 -22.03 -1.52
N SER A 579 -28.25 -22.27 -1.94
CA SER A 579 -28.58 -22.51 -3.35
C SER A 579 -28.24 -21.32 -4.26
N TYR A 580 -28.31 -20.09 -3.76
CA TYR A 580 -27.90 -18.90 -4.52
C TYR A 580 -26.38 -18.84 -4.73
N ASN A 581 -25.59 -19.45 -3.84
CA ASN A 581 -24.14 -19.55 -4.05
C ASN A 581 -23.79 -20.39 -5.28
N GLN A 582 -24.56 -21.46 -5.52
CA GLN A 582 -24.41 -22.30 -6.72
C GLN A 582 -24.76 -21.50 -7.98
N LEU A 583 -25.82 -20.69 -7.92
CA LEU A 583 -26.23 -19.82 -9.01
C LEU A 583 -25.14 -18.77 -9.35
N ALA A 584 -24.56 -18.13 -8.33
CA ALA A 584 -23.46 -17.17 -8.50
C ALA A 584 -22.21 -17.83 -9.11
N VAL A 585 -21.83 -19.01 -8.63
CA VAL A 585 -20.71 -19.78 -9.19
C VAL A 585 -20.97 -20.18 -10.63
N ALA A 586 -22.18 -20.64 -10.96
CA ALA A 586 -22.55 -20.99 -12.33
C ALA A 586 -22.50 -19.77 -13.28
N ALA A 587 -22.89 -18.59 -12.80
CA ALA A 587 -22.79 -17.35 -13.57
C ALA A 587 -21.33 -16.96 -13.87
N ALA A 588 -20.45 -17.07 -12.88
CA ALA A 588 -19.02 -16.82 -13.03
C ALA A 588 -18.38 -17.83 -13.99
N ASP A 589 -18.71 -19.12 -13.84
CA ASP A 589 -18.24 -20.21 -14.72
C ASP A 589 -18.67 -20.02 -16.18
N ALA A 590 -19.93 -19.62 -16.42
CA ALA A 590 -20.47 -19.41 -17.76
C ALA A 590 -19.73 -18.31 -18.54
N LEU A 591 -19.10 -17.37 -17.83
CA LEU A 591 -18.26 -16.32 -18.43
C LEU A 591 -16.76 -16.62 -18.32
N GLU A 592 -16.37 -17.80 -17.85
CA GLU A 592 -14.97 -18.19 -17.64
C GLU A 592 -14.21 -17.25 -16.69
N LEU A 593 -14.91 -16.71 -15.69
CA LEU A 593 -14.34 -15.79 -14.70
C LEU A 593 -14.17 -16.50 -13.34
N PRO A 594 -12.97 -17.03 -13.02
CA PRO A 594 -12.76 -17.72 -11.74
C PRO A 594 -12.74 -16.77 -10.54
N ILE A 595 -12.52 -15.47 -10.80
CA ILE A 595 -12.59 -14.38 -9.84
C ILE A 595 -13.61 -13.42 -10.41
N ALA A 596 -14.72 -13.21 -9.70
CA ALA A 596 -15.79 -12.35 -10.18
C ALA A 596 -16.60 -11.80 -9.02
N ALA A 597 -17.29 -10.69 -9.26
CA ALA A 597 -18.47 -10.35 -8.50
C ALA A 597 -19.74 -10.56 -9.32
N VAL A 598 -20.77 -11.16 -8.72
CA VAL A 598 -22.04 -11.46 -9.39
C VAL A 598 -23.16 -10.72 -8.67
N ASP A 599 -23.86 -9.85 -9.39
CA ASP A 599 -25.02 -9.15 -8.85
C ASP A 599 -26.30 -9.92 -9.23
N ILE A 600 -27.06 -10.33 -8.21
CA ILE A 600 -28.31 -11.07 -8.38
C ILE A 600 -29.42 -10.33 -7.66
N VAL A 601 -30.53 -10.06 -8.35
CA VAL A 601 -31.78 -9.63 -7.70
C VAL A 601 -32.52 -10.86 -7.22
N ILE A 602 -32.83 -10.93 -5.93
CA ILE A 602 -33.46 -12.07 -5.28
C ILE A 602 -34.71 -11.59 -4.52
N ASP A 603 -35.86 -12.23 -4.73
CA ASP A 603 -37.14 -11.85 -4.10
C ASP A 603 -37.13 -12.16 -2.58
N ASN A 604 -36.64 -13.34 -2.19
CA ASN A 604 -36.48 -13.73 -0.79
C ASN A 604 -35.17 -14.52 -0.60
N LEU A 605 -34.21 -13.97 0.15
CA LEU A 605 -32.92 -14.60 0.40
C LEU A 605 -33.01 -15.90 1.22
N TYR A 606 -34.10 -16.10 1.98
CA TYR A 606 -34.30 -17.26 2.86
C TYR A 606 -34.91 -18.47 2.16
N ASP A 607 -35.54 -18.28 1.00
CA ASP A 607 -36.13 -19.37 0.24
C ASP A 607 -35.09 -19.98 -0.69
N ALA A 608 -35.01 -21.31 -0.73
CA ALA A 608 -34.14 -22.01 -1.65
C ALA A 608 -34.48 -21.67 -3.12
N TYR A 609 -33.45 -21.40 -3.91
CA TYR A 609 -33.58 -21.09 -5.33
C TYR A 609 -34.15 -22.29 -6.10
N ALA A 610 -35.21 -22.02 -6.85
CA ALA A 610 -35.74 -22.88 -7.88
C ALA A 610 -35.82 -22.11 -9.21
N ALA A 611 -35.59 -22.81 -10.33
CA ALA A 611 -35.74 -22.21 -11.65
C ALA A 611 -37.20 -21.84 -11.96
N GLU A 612 -38.15 -22.54 -11.32
CA GLU A 612 -39.59 -22.31 -11.44
C GLU A 612 -40.21 -22.10 -10.05
N PRO A 613 -41.09 -21.09 -9.88
CA PRO A 613 -41.55 -20.14 -10.91
C PRO A 613 -40.47 -19.12 -11.32
N GLU A 614 -40.50 -18.70 -12.59
CA GLU A 614 -39.59 -17.65 -13.10
C GLU A 614 -39.61 -16.37 -12.23
N GLY A 615 -38.44 -15.77 -12.04
CA GLY A 615 -38.29 -14.45 -11.43
C GLY A 615 -37.88 -14.44 -9.95
N GLN A 616 -37.69 -15.61 -9.32
CA GLN A 616 -37.15 -15.70 -7.95
C GLN A 616 -35.74 -15.08 -7.84
N ALA A 617 -34.90 -15.32 -8.85
CA ALA A 617 -33.56 -14.76 -8.96
C ALA A 617 -33.28 -14.30 -10.39
N ILE A 618 -32.61 -13.15 -10.54
CA ILE A 618 -32.22 -12.61 -11.84
C ILE A 618 -30.79 -12.08 -11.76
N ILE A 619 -29.89 -12.62 -12.57
CA ILE A 619 -28.52 -12.13 -12.69
C ILE A 619 -28.53 -10.81 -13.47
N ILE A 620 -27.96 -9.78 -12.85
CA ILE A 620 -27.92 -8.40 -13.37
C ILE A 620 -26.59 -8.11 -14.05
N SER A 621 -25.50 -8.52 -13.41
CA SER A 621 -24.12 -8.31 -13.86
C SER A 621 -23.20 -9.40 -13.32
N VAL A 622 -22.12 -9.63 -14.06
CA VAL A 622 -20.93 -10.32 -13.59
C VAL A 622 -19.75 -9.42 -13.89
N ASP A 623 -18.95 -9.11 -12.87
CA ASP A 623 -17.82 -8.20 -12.92
C ASP A 623 -16.51 -8.99 -12.74
N PRO A 624 -15.55 -8.86 -13.67
CA PRO A 624 -14.27 -9.58 -13.57
C PRO A 624 -13.34 -9.06 -12.47
N ILE A 625 -13.63 -7.91 -11.85
CA ILE A 625 -12.79 -7.27 -10.83
C ILE A 625 -13.63 -7.02 -9.56
N PRO A 626 -13.70 -7.99 -8.63
CA PRO A 626 -14.45 -7.81 -7.39
C PRO A 626 -13.82 -6.74 -6.48
N ASP A 627 -14.65 -6.08 -5.69
CA ASP A 627 -14.20 -5.13 -4.67
C ASP A 627 -13.67 -5.88 -3.44
N LEU A 628 -12.41 -5.61 -3.08
CA LEU A 628 -11.75 -6.26 -1.94
C LEU A 628 -11.97 -5.50 -0.62
N THR A 629 -12.49 -4.28 -0.69
CA THR A 629 -12.62 -3.33 0.44
C THR A 629 -14.01 -3.31 1.04
N LEU A 630 -15.07 -3.30 0.23
CA LEU A 630 -16.45 -3.18 0.71
C LEU A 630 -16.83 -4.25 1.73
N PRO A 631 -16.47 -5.55 1.55
CA PRO A 631 -16.79 -6.57 2.54
C PRO A 631 -16.08 -6.37 3.89
N GLN A 632 -15.01 -5.57 3.96
CA GLN A 632 -14.25 -5.35 5.19
C GLN A 632 -14.94 -4.37 6.15
N GLN A 633 -15.84 -3.52 5.65
CA GLN A 633 -16.51 -2.48 6.42
C GLN A 633 -18.00 -2.37 6.04
N PRO A 634 -18.80 -3.42 6.29
CA PRO A 634 -20.24 -3.33 6.11
C PRO A 634 -20.86 -2.39 7.15
N ASP A 635 -22.00 -1.79 6.83
CA ASP A 635 -22.76 -0.97 7.81
C ASP A 635 -23.40 -1.85 8.90
N MET A 636 -23.78 -3.09 8.57
CA MET A 636 -24.16 -4.13 9.54
C MET A 636 -23.72 -5.52 9.06
N GLY A 637 -23.53 -6.44 10.00
CA GLY A 637 -23.07 -7.81 9.74
C GLY A 637 -21.57 -7.99 9.99
N ALA A 638 -21.00 -9.11 9.52
CA ALA A 638 -19.59 -9.42 9.77
C ALA A 638 -18.68 -8.82 8.69
N ALA A 639 -17.52 -8.33 9.10
CA ALA A 639 -16.46 -7.92 8.18
C ALA A 639 -15.74 -9.14 7.60
N HIS A 640 -15.49 -9.13 6.29
CA HIS A 640 -14.80 -10.20 5.56
C HIS A 640 -13.57 -9.66 4.84
N SER A 641 -12.40 -10.23 5.13
CA SER A 641 -11.18 -10.00 4.35
C SER A 641 -11.13 -10.95 3.15
N ILE A 642 -11.32 -10.40 1.95
CA ILE A 642 -11.37 -11.19 0.70
C ILE A 642 -9.98 -11.54 0.16
N ALA A 643 -9.02 -10.61 0.29
CA ALA A 643 -7.69 -10.74 -0.29
C ALA A 643 -6.93 -12.04 0.13
N PRO A 644 -7.01 -12.53 1.38
CA PRO A 644 -6.41 -13.83 1.74
C PRO A 644 -6.95 -15.01 0.92
N ALA A 645 -8.26 -15.03 0.61
CA ALA A 645 -8.84 -16.07 -0.23
C ALA A 645 -8.37 -15.97 -1.68
N LEU A 646 -8.19 -14.74 -2.20
CA LEU A 646 -7.59 -14.50 -3.51
C LEU A 646 -6.14 -15.02 -3.57
N LEU A 647 -5.32 -14.70 -2.56
CA LEU A 647 -3.94 -15.19 -2.49
C LEU A 647 -3.88 -16.72 -2.44
N THR A 648 -4.71 -17.34 -1.58
CA THR A 648 -4.81 -18.79 -1.48
C THR A 648 -5.16 -19.43 -2.83
N TYR A 649 -6.09 -18.83 -3.57
CA TYR A 649 -6.46 -19.30 -4.91
C TYR A 649 -5.32 -19.15 -5.92
N LEU A 650 -4.63 -17.99 -5.95
CA LEU A 650 -3.55 -17.73 -6.89
C LEU A 650 -2.36 -18.69 -6.68
N PHE A 651 -2.00 -18.91 -5.42
CA PHE A 651 -0.85 -19.73 -5.02
C PHE A 651 -1.20 -21.20 -4.69
N SER A 652 -2.43 -21.62 -4.94
CA SER A 652 -2.78 -23.04 -4.84
C SER A 652 -1.97 -23.86 -5.84
N GLU A 653 -1.37 -24.97 -5.37
CA GLU A 653 -0.66 -25.91 -6.25
C GLU A 653 -1.63 -26.47 -7.29
N LYS A 654 -1.14 -26.61 -8.53
CA LYS A 654 -1.87 -27.31 -9.59
C LYS A 654 -1.55 -28.79 -9.58
#